data_AF-A0A4W3I4Y5-F1
#
_entry.id   AF-A0A4W3I4Y5-F1
#
_cell.length_a   1.000
_cell.length_b   1.000
_cell.length_c   1.000
_cell.angle_alpha   90.00
_cell.angle_beta   90.00
_cell.angle_gamma   90.00
#
_symmetry.space_group_name_H-M   'P 1'
#
loop_
_entity.id
_entity.type
_entity.pdbx_description
1 polymer ?
#
loop_
_entity_poly.entity_id
_entity_poly.type
_entity_poly.pdbx_seq_one_letter_code
_entity_poly.pdbx_strand_id
1 'polypeptide(L)'
;MKCLLIASESAEVLFYWTDPDFDVSLQQRFAKSAVKHGEVPATEDSINTLFAPLLISCITLNEKLSDTYTSFVSENQHLFVLHQFAECTYIAVNGDGSENEDDLRRKIFVLKKIIDLHFGLVTLDASLLKKELRPQDTEQRHLVWKMLQSMLVTYSRLTQEDQSFLVEAVERLIHPQLCERCIEFLDRQVVQQINGRAERASEEVVHAFILVHTKLLAFFSSRNASSVKPSDLLSLILIAQDMYPSNGQLETQAEDLTVAEEFHTPQSSPSPHGAGTCESSCSSLFSFLEFIKSIAEDTVQAASESSVPRRIFLDANLKEHYCPMMPHNMYCMSLWPAISLVLLTKIPSSHVAVSLHQLLDAFTVLEAKLNEGQEVGHAPRAYPNMADLRHRMDKFIKAVATRERPLQYAWADFKSKAFSKADTGNHHDLLQACRNVKSQLCSVYQQRFLLRAGRECQHLSSNLQARVLETVQGKLMDWKEFLLVKNFPGLIHFIYVDRTAGQMIAPAINMIEKPTSELGKGPVAAFIKNKVWSLVGLGRRYLQKGYTTLTFRDGDYYCCYFLWFENETGYKLPGIELPMLSDDSAPIGILTGDYYRKLLRYYSKNHSSEVIKCFELLTIHLGVVPTQFIIQQCCDLARKLWEPSRIPLL
;
A
#
# COMPACT_ATOMS: atom_id res chain seq x y z
N MET A 1 1.11 18.30 6.04
CA MET A 1 0.81 18.52 4.60
C MET A 1 -0.43 19.37 4.48
N LYS A 2 -0.37 20.44 3.68
CA LYS A 2 -1.46 21.40 3.45
C LYS A 2 -2.24 21.11 2.17
N CYS A 3 -1.57 20.63 1.12
CA CYS A 3 -2.20 20.29 -0.16
C CYS A 3 -1.46 19.16 -0.86
N LEU A 4 -2.19 18.30 -1.57
CA LEU A 4 -1.67 17.33 -2.54
C LEU A 4 -2.56 17.37 -3.78
N LEU A 5 -2.00 17.54 -4.97
CA LEU A 5 -2.77 17.60 -6.22
C LEU A 5 -2.11 16.84 -7.36
N ILE A 6 -2.91 16.49 -8.35
CA ILE A 6 -2.50 15.91 -9.63
C ILE A 6 -2.97 16.85 -10.72
N ALA A 7 -2.07 17.23 -11.62
CA ALA A 7 -2.39 18.06 -12.77
C ALA A 7 -1.93 17.42 -14.09
N SER A 8 -2.64 17.73 -15.17
CA SER A 8 -2.26 17.36 -16.53
C SER A 8 -1.12 18.25 -17.07
N GLU A 9 -0.57 17.86 -18.21
CA GLU A 9 0.31 18.69 -19.05
C GLU A 9 -0.32 20.02 -19.51
N SER A 10 -1.65 20.16 -19.46
CA SER A 10 -2.36 21.41 -19.79
C SER A 10 -2.64 22.27 -18.55
N ALA A 11 -1.98 21.95 -17.43
CA ALA A 11 -2.18 22.57 -16.12
C ALA A 11 -3.62 22.46 -15.59
N GLU A 12 -4.38 21.45 -16.00
CA GLU A 12 -5.72 21.15 -15.45
C GLU A 12 -5.59 20.24 -14.21
N VAL A 13 -6.20 20.63 -13.09
CA VAL A 13 -6.27 19.80 -11.88
C VAL A 13 -7.21 18.62 -12.08
N LEU A 14 -6.64 17.42 -12.05
CA LEU A 14 -7.31 16.13 -12.18
C LEU A 14 -7.80 15.58 -10.84
N PHE A 15 -7.13 15.94 -9.75
CA PHE A 15 -7.44 15.53 -8.38
C PHE A 15 -6.77 16.48 -7.39
N TYR A 16 -7.39 16.69 -6.22
CA TYR A 16 -6.74 17.36 -5.10
C TYR A 16 -7.19 16.81 -3.73
N TRP A 17 -6.35 17.05 -2.73
CA TRP A 17 -6.63 16.97 -1.32
C TRP A 17 -6.08 18.24 -0.66
N THR A 18 -6.82 18.80 0.30
CA THR A 18 -6.41 19.98 1.08
C THR A 18 -6.79 19.76 2.53
N ASP A 19 -5.99 20.29 3.45
CA ASP A 19 -6.39 20.34 4.86
C ASP A 19 -7.41 21.48 5.09
N PRO A 20 -8.16 21.45 6.20
CA PRO A 20 -9.17 22.48 6.48
C PRO A 20 -8.58 23.90 6.53
N ASP A 21 -7.37 24.06 7.07
CA ASP A 21 -6.70 25.35 7.16
C ASP A 21 -6.39 25.93 5.78
N PHE A 22 -5.91 25.09 4.86
CA PHE A 22 -5.62 25.51 3.49
C PHE A 22 -6.89 25.89 2.74
N ASP A 23 -7.99 25.14 2.92
CA ASP A 23 -9.28 25.47 2.27
C ASP A 23 -9.81 26.82 2.76
N VAL A 24 -9.77 27.08 4.07
CA VAL A 24 -10.13 28.39 4.64
C VAL A 24 -9.24 29.52 4.10
N SER A 25 -7.92 29.29 4.03
CA SER A 25 -6.97 30.27 3.49
C SER A 25 -7.22 30.56 2.00
N LEU A 26 -7.52 29.53 1.22
CA LEU A 26 -7.84 29.62 -0.20
C LEU A 26 -9.11 30.44 -0.41
N GLN A 27 -10.19 30.11 0.33
CA GLN A 27 -11.45 30.85 0.27
C GLN A 27 -11.26 32.31 0.65
N GLN A 28 -10.49 32.62 1.71
CA GLN A 28 -10.19 34.01 2.09
C GLN A 28 -9.42 34.78 1.01
N ARG A 29 -8.48 34.13 0.32
CA ARG A 29 -7.68 34.74 -0.74
C ARG A 29 -8.53 35.12 -1.95
N PHE A 30 -9.40 34.22 -2.39
CA PHE A 30 -10.23 34.43 -3.59
C PHE A 30 -11.56 35.15 -3.30
N ALA A 31 -12.05 35.14 -2.05
CA ALA A 31 -13.16 35.99 -1.62
C ALA A 31 -12.79 37.48 -1.71
N LYS A 32 -11.54 37.85 -1.39
CA LYS A 32 -11.04 39.23 -1.55
C LYS A 32 -11.01 39.69 -3.01
N SER A 33 -10.83 38.78 -3.97
CA SER A 33 -10.93 39.09 -5.41
C SER A 33 -12.36 39.08 -5.94
N ALA A 34 -13.26 38.27 -5.37
CA ALA A 34 -14.66 38.16 -5.76
C ALA A 34 -15.48 39.44 -5.52
N VAL A 35 -15.11 40.25 -4.51
CA VAL A 35 -15.73 41.57 -4.24
C VAL A 35 -15.63 42.52 -5.45
N LYS A 36 -14.72 42.28 -6.41
CA LYS A 36 -14.61 43.06 -7.65
C LYS A 36 -15.40 42.52 -8.86
N HIS A 37 -15.81 41.24 -8.86
CA HIS A 37 -16.34 40.56 -10.07
C HIS A 37 -17.62 39.75 -9.88
N GLY A 38 -18.23 39.75 -8.69
CA GLY A 38 -19.64 39.39 -8.52
C GLY A 38 -19.95 37.95 -8.09
N GLU A 39 -19.00 37.01 -8.14
CA GLU A 39 -19.16 35.64 -7.60
C GLU A 39 -17.84 35.08 -7.05
N VAL A 40 -17.91 34.21 -6.03
CA VAL A 40 -16.75 33.48 -5.50
C VAL A 40 -16.45 32.31 -6.44
N PRO A 41 -15.22 32.19 -6.99
CA PRO A 41 -14.88 31.06 -7.87
C PRO A 41 -15.06 29.73 -7.15
N ALA A 42 -15.38 28.67 -7.90
CA ALA A 42 -15.39 27.32 -7.33
C ALA A 42 -14.00 26.99 -6.74
N THR A 43 -13.96 26.15 -5.70
CA THR A 43 -12.70 25.76 -5.05
C THR A 43 -11.71 25.17 -6.07
N GLU A 44 -12.21 24.35 -7.01
CA GLU A 44 -11.42 23.78 -8.11
C GLU A 44 -10.74 24.86 -8.97
N ASP A 45 -11.48 25.91 -9.35
CA ASP A 45 -10.97 27.00 -10.19
C ASP A 45 -9.95 27.85 -9.42
N SER A 46 -10.17 28.02 -8.12
CA SER A 46 -9.24 28.70 -7.22
C SER A 46 -7.91 27.95 -7.10
N ILE A 47 -7.95 26.61 -6.97
CA ILE A 47 -6.74 25.76 -6.96
C ILE A 47 -6.05 25.81 -8.31
N ASN A 48 -6.77 25.64 -9.42
CA ASN A 48 -6.22 25.74 -10.77
C ASN A 48 -5.49 27.09 -10.97
N THR A 49 -6.13 28.19 -10.59
CA THR A 49 -5.56 29.54 -10.71
C THR A 49 -4.30 29.71 -9.85
N LEU A 50 -4.28 29.12 -8.65
CA LEU A 50 -3.14 29.20 -7.74
C LEU A 50 -1.92 28.44 -8.26
N PHE A 51 -2.12 27.26 -8.85
CA PHE A 51 -1.03 26.36 -9.25
C PHE A 51 -0.65 26.44 -10.73
N ALA A 52 -1.48 27.05 -11.59
CA ALA A 52 -1.19 27.18 -13.01
C ALA A 52 0.19 27.80 -13.31
N PRO A 53 0.64 28.90 -12.67
CA PRO A 53 1.97 29.45 -12.94
C PRO A 53 3.10 28.47 -12.63
N LEU A 54 2.96 27.70 -11.55
CA LEU A 54 3.93 26.69 -11.15
C LEU A 54 3.99 25.54 -12.16
N LEU A 55 2.82 25.04 -12.58
CA LEU A 55 2.68 23.97 -13.55
C LEU A 55 3.25 24.38 -14.91
N ILE A 56 2.90 25.55 -15.40
CA ILE A 56 3.42 26.10 -16.66
C ILE A 56 4.95 26.22 -16.59
N SER A 57 5.50 26.69 -15.46
CA SER A 57 6.95 26.74 -15.25
C SER A 57 7.59 25.36 -15.34
N CYS A 58 7.05 24.35 -14.62
CA CYS A 58 7.54 22.96 -14.69
C CYS A 58 7.51 22.40 -16.11
N ILE A 59 6.38 22.53 -16.79
CA ILE A 59 6.19 22.04 -18.16
C ILE A 59 7.20 22.71 -19.10
N THR A 60 7.33 24.04 -19.01
CA THR A 60 8.26 24.80 -19.86
C THR A 60 9.71 24.40 -19.63
N LEU A 61 10.13 24.22 -18.36
CA LEU A 61 11.49 23.78 -18.04
C LEU A 61 11.76 22.38 -18.59
N ASN A 62 10.83 21.45 -18.38
CA ASN A 62 10.98 20.09 -18.87
C ASN A 62 11.04 20.03 -20.41
N GLU A 63 10.20 20.81 -21.12
CA GLU A 63 10.23 20.88 -22.58
C GLU A 63 11.51 21.52 -23.15
N LYS A 64 12.10 22.49 -22.44
CA LYS A 64 13.26 23.26 -22.93
C LYS A 64 14.60 22.68 -22.49
N LEU A 65 14.66 22.08 -21.31
CA LEU A 65 15.90 21.65 -20.65
C LEU A 65 15.94 20.14 -20.42
N SER A 66 14.84 19.40 -20.69
CA SER A 66 14.68 17.99 -20.31
C SER A 66 14.91 17.75 -18.81
N ASP A 67 14.65 18.77 -18.00
CA ASP A 67 14.84 18.78 -16.56
C ASP A 67 13.89 19.77 -15.88
N THR A 68 13.51 19.49 -14.63
CA THR A 68 12.63 20.32 -13.81
C THR A 68 12.98 20.18 -12.34
N TYR A 69 12.69 21.20 -11.54
CA TYR A 69 12.81 21.08 -10.09
C TYR A 69 11.80 20.06 -9.55
N THR A 70 12.23 19.32 -8.52
CA THR A 70 11.49 18.26 -7.84
C THR A 70 11.15 18.62 -6.40
N SER A 71 11.85 19.60 -5.82
CA SER A 71 11.49 20.24 -4.56
C SER A 71 11.99 21.68 -4.51
N PHE A 72 11.28 22.54 -3.78
CA PHE A 72 11.73 23.90 -3.45
C PHE A 72 10.99 24.44 -2.23
N VAL A 73 11.57 25.44 -1.57
CA VAL A 73 10.94 26.17 -0.46
C VAL A 73 10.58 27.57 -0.95
N SER A 74 9.31 27.95 -0.80
CA SER A 74 8.82 29.28 -1.17
C SER A 74 9.24 30.36 -0.16
N GLU A 75 9.08 31.63 -0.52
CA GLU A 75 9.33 32.76 0.39
C GLU A 75 8.53 32.68 1.71
N ASN A 76 7.32 32.11 1.65
CA ASN A 76 6.46 31.88 2.81
C ASN A 76 6.84 30.63 3.63
N GLN A 77 8.04 30.07 3.40
CA GLN A 77 8.52 28.84 4.06
C GLN A 77 7.65 27.59 3.81
N HIS A 78 6.81 27.61 2.77
CA HIS A 78 6.12 26.41 2.33
C HIS A 78 7.07 25.54 1.48
N LEU A 79 7.20 24.27 1.85
CA LEU A 79 7.91 23.24 1.09
C LEU A 79 7.00 22.67 0.01
N PHE A 80 7.46 22.71 -1.23
CA PHE A 80 6.83 22.07 -2.39
C PHE A 80 7.67 20.88 -2.82
N VAL A 81 7.01 19.75 -3.08
CA VAL A 81 7.60 18.55 -3.66
C VAL A 81 6.79 18.15 -4.87
N LEU A 82 7.48 17.89 -5.99
CA LEU A 82 6.90 17.59 -7.28
C LEU A 82 7.46 16.29 -7.82
N HIS A 83 6.59 15.52 -8.48
CA HIS A 83 7.02 14.33 -9.19
C HIS A 83 6.17 14.13 -10.44
N GLN A 84 6.82 13.85 -11.57
CA GLN A 84 6.14 13.60 -12.83
C GLN A 84 6.00 12.09 -13.07
N PHE A 85 4.76 11.63 -13.25
CA PHE A 85 4.47 10.27 -13.72
C PHE A 85 3.81 10.35 -15.09
N ALA A 86 4.51 9.89 -16.13
CA ALA A 86 4.08 10.06 -17.52
C ALA A 86 3.73 11.54 -17.82
N GLU A 87 2.50 11.82 -18.28
CA GLU A 87 2.02 13.18 -18.61
C GLU A 87 1.32 13.89 -17.43
N CYS A 88 1.39 13.34 -16.21
CA CYS A 88 0.76 13.91 -15.02
C CYS A 88 1.80 14.39 -14.02
N THR A 89 1.62 15.60 -13.50
CA THR A 89 2.47 16.20 -12.47
C THR A 89 1.76 16.12 -11.12
N TYR A 90 2.43 15.54 -10.13
CA TYR A 90 1.96 15.43 -8.75
C TYR A 90 2.67 16.49 -7.92
N ILE A 91 1.93 17.23 -7.11
CA ILE A 91 2.47 18.32 -6.28
C ILE A 91 1.97 18.17 -4.85
N ALA A 92 2.89 18.05 -3.90
CA ALA A 92 2.62 18.05 -2.47
C ALA A 92 3.19 19.33 -1.83
N VAL A 93 2.42 19.94 -0.93
CA VAL A 93 2.78 21.19 -0.26
C VAL A 93 2.68 20.99 1.24
N ASN A 94 3.73 21.38 1.97
CA ASN A 94 3.69 21.52 3.42
C ASN A 94 4.00 22.95 3.86
N GLY A 95 3.28 23.45 4.85
CA GLY A 95 3.40 24.86 5.28
C GLY A 95 3.66 25.07 6.77
N ASP A 96 3.63 24.01 7.58
CA ASP A 96 3.76 24.08 9.04
C ASP A 96 5.04 23.40 9.58
N GLY A 97 5.89 22.88 8.69
CA GLY A 97 7.10 22.16 9.06
C GLY A 97 6.89 20.78 9.69
N SER A 98 5.64 20.29 9.77
CA SER A 98 5.31 18.97 10.35
C SER A 98 5.87 17.79 9.55
N GLU A 99 6.05 17.97 8.25
CA GLU A 99 6.46 16.94 7.31
C GLU A 99 7.61 17.44 6.43
N ASN A 100 8.57 16.55 6.22
CA ASN A 100 9.76 16.81 5.43
C ASN A 100 9.58 16.36 3.96
N GLU A 101 10.63 16.50 3.15
CA GLU A 101 10.61 16.15 1.73
C GLU A 101 10.32 14.66 1.47
N ASP A 102 10.89 13.73 2.26
CA ASP A 102 10.65 12.28 2.14
C ASP A 102 9.18 11.95 2.44
N ASP A 103 8.60 12.57 3.46
CA ASP A 103 7.20 12.35 3.85
C ASP A 103 6.24 12.75 2.72
N LEU A 104 6.46 13.92 2.13
CA LEU A 104 5.65 14.43 1.00
C LEU A 104 5.84 13.58 -0.26
N ARG A 105 7.09 13.23 -0.60
CA ARG A 105 7.38 12.36 -1.75
C ARG A 105 6.75 10.99 -1.56
N ARG A 106 6.80 10.43 -0.35
CA ARG A 106 6.18 9.15 -0.01
C ARG A 106 4.67 9.18 -0.23
N LYS A 107 3.98 10.25 0.18
CA LYS A 107 2.54 10.44 -0.09
C LYS A 107 2.23 10.51 -1.58
N ILE A 108 3.06 11.18 -2.39
CA ILE A 108 2.91 11.21 -3.85
C ILE A 108 2.97 9.78 -4.44
N PHE A 109 4.00 9.01 -4.08
CA PHE A 109 4.17 7.65 -4.59
C PHE A 109 3.09 6.68 -4.10
N VAL A 110 2.64 6.84 -2.86
CA VAL A 110 1.53 6.04 -2.31
C VAL A 110 0.22 6.39 -3.01
N LEU A 111 -0.05 7.66 -3.29
CA LEU A 111 -1.21 8.05 -4.10
C LEU A 111 -1.14 7.45 -5.50
N LYS A 112 0.05 7.43 -6.14
CA LYS A 112 0.25 6.73 -7.42
C LYS A 112 -0.06 5.23 -7.31
N LYS A 113 0.40 4.56 -6.24
CA LYS A 113 0.10 3.14 -5.98
C LYS A 113 -1.39 2.89 -5.75
N ILE A 114 -2.09 3.80 -5.05
CA ILE A 114 -3.53 3.74 -4.83
C ILE A 114 -4.29 3.86 -6.16
N ILE A 115 -3.88 4.79 -7.03
CA ILE A 115 -4.45 4.98 -8.38
C ILE A 115 -4.25 3.71 -9.22
N ASP A 116 -3.04 3.15 -9.20
CA ASP A 116 -2.70 1.90 -9.88
C ASP A 116 -3.57 0.72 -9.41
N LEU A 117 -3.80 0.64 -8.11
CA LEU A 117 -4.63 -0.38 -7.47
C LEU A 117 -6.10 -0.30 -7.88
N HIS A 118 -6.62 0.89 -8.20
CA HIS A 118 -8.05 1.10 -8.49
C HIS A 118 -8.38 1.24 -9.98
N PHE A 119 -7.40 1.61 -10.82
CA PHE A 119 -7.62 1.80 -12.25
C PHE A 119 -6.85 0.80 -13.12
N GLY A 120 -5.90 0.06 -12.58
CA GLY A 120 -5.19 -1.00 -13.29
C GLY A 120 -4.43 -0.49 -14.52
N LEU A 121 -4.38 -1.28 -15.60
CA LEU A 121 -3.62 -0.94 -16.81
C LEU A 121 -4.09 0.34 -17.51
N VAL A 122 -5.25 0.89 -17.15
CA VAL A 122 -5.74 2.19 -17.65
C VAL A 122 -4.77 3.32 -17.32
N THR A 123 -4.04 3.20 -16.21
CA THR A 123 -3.02 4.17 -15.78
C THR A 123 -1.82 4.28 -16.73
N LEU A 124 -1.63 3.31 -17.64
CA LEU A 124 -0.58 3.36 -18.65
C LEU A 124 -0.92 4.25 -19.85
N ASP A 125 -2.17 4.71 -19.95
CA ASP A 125 -2.62 5.69 -20.94
C ASP A 125 -3.07 6.97 -20.22
N ALA A 126 -2.33 8.06 -20.43
CA ALA A 126 -2.59 9.32 -19.74
C ALA A 126 -3.96 9.91 -20.11
N SER A 127 -4.44 9.71 -21.33
CA SER A 127 -5.74 10.24 -21.78
C SER A 127 -6.91 9.54 -21.09
N LEU A 128 -6.81 8.23 -20.87
CA LEU A 128 -7.80 7.46 -20.12
C LEU A 128 -7.69 7.74 -18.62
N LEU A 129 -6.47 7.83 -18.08
CA LEU A 129 -6.25 8.19 -16.68
C LEU A 129 -6.85 9.56 -16.34
N LYS A 130 -6.67 10.58 -17.20
CA LYS A 130 -7.29 11.91 -17.05
C LYS A 130 -8.82 11.79 -16.90
N LYS A 131 -9.48 10.95 -17.73
CA LYS A 131 -10.93 10.71 -17.69
C LYS A 131 -11.40 9.95 -16.44
N GLU A 132 -10.58 9.03 -15.93
CA GLU A 132 -10.89 8.28 -14.69
C GLU A 132 -10.69 9.13 -13.43
N LEU A 133 -9.64 9.97 -13.40
CA LEU A 133 -9.39 10.88 -12.27
C LEU A 133 -10.38 12.05 -12.24
N ARG A 134 -10.76 12.58 -13.42
CA ARG A 134 -11.71 13.68 -13.56
C ARG A 134 -12.84 13.33 -14.54
N PRO A 135 -13.80 12.49 -14.13
CA PRO A 135 -15.00 12.20 -14.91
C PRO A 135 -15.77 13.49 -15.26
N GLN A 136 -16.44 13.49 -16.43
CA GLN A 136 -17.32 14.59 -16.83
C GLN A 136 -18.55 14.71 -15.94
N ASP A 137 -19.01 13.57 -15.39
CA ASP A 137 -20.10 13.51 -14.43
C ASP A 137 -19.62 13.97 -13.04
N THR A 138 -20.23 15.03 -12.50
CA THR A 138 -19.81 15.66 -11.25
C THR A 138 -19.95 14.74 -10.04
N GLU A 139 -21.00 13.91 -9.99
CA GLU A 139 -21.23 12.97 -8.89
C GLU A 139 -20.19 11.85 -8.92
N GLN A 140 -19.93 11.28 -10.11
CA GLN A 140 -18.88 10.29 -10.29
C GLN A 140 -17.50 10.87 -9.97
N ARG A 141 -17.23 12.12 -10.35
CA ARG A 141 -16.00 12.82 -9.98
C ARG A 141 -15.86 12.96 -8.48
N HIS A 142 -16.92 13.38 -7.78
CA HIS A 142 -16.92 13.49 -6.33
C HIS A 142 -16.66 12.14 -5.65
N LEU A 143 -17.29 11.06 -6.13
CA LEU A 143 -17.08 9.70 -5.61
C LEU A 143 -15.63 9.23 -5.76
N VAL A 144 -15.03 9.43 -6.94
CA VAL A 144 -13.63 9.05 -7.20
C VAL A 144 -12.68 9.85 -6.31
N TRP A 145 -12.87 11.16 -6.22
CA TRP A 145 -12.03 12.03 -5.40
C TRP A 145 -12.16 11.70 -3.92
N LYS A 146 -13.38 11.54 -3.41
CA LYS A 146 -13.62 11.18 -2.02
C LYS A 146 -12.97 9.84 -1.67
N MET A 147 -13.04 8.86 -2.57
CA MET A 147 -12.37 7.57 -2.40
C MET A 147 -10.84 7.73 -2.27
N LEU A 148 -10.20 8.47 -3.18
CA LEU A 148 -8.76 8.70 -3.16
C LEU A 148 -8.32 9.54 -1.93
N GLN A 149 -9.08 10.58 -1.59
CA GLN A 149 -8.85 11.43 -0.41
C GLN A 149 -8.95 10.61 0.88
N SER A 150 -9.99 9.79 1.02
CA SER A 150 -10.20 8.94 2.21
C SER A 150 -9.04 7.96 2.41
N MET A 151 -8.59 7.31 1.34
CA MET A 151 -7.44 6.41 1.43
C MET A 151 -6.13 7.13 1.78
N LEU A 152 -5.92 8.34 1.25
CA LEU A 152 -4.74 9.15 1.59
C LEU A 152 -4.75 9.60 3.06
N VAL A 153 -5.92 9.97 3.59
CA VAL A 153 -6.11 10.29 5.02
C VAL A 153 -5.85 9.05 5.87
N THR A 154 -6.42 7.90 5.49
CA THR A 154 -6.21 6.63 6.18
C THR A 154 -4.72 6.26 6.19
N TYR A 155 -4.02 6.39 5.06
CA TYR A 155 -2.58 6.16 4.98
C TYR A 155 -1.79 7.09 5.90
N SER A 156 -2.11 8.38 5.89
CA SER A 156 -1.46 9.38 6.76
C SER A 156 -1.68 9.06 8.24
N ARG A 157 -2.88 8.60 8.63
CA ARG A 157 -3.16 8.15 10.00
C ARG A 157 -2.35 6.89 10.35
N LEU A 158 -2.40 5.86 9.51
CA LEU A 158 -1.72 4.58 9.77
C LEU A 158 -0.20 4.75 9.85
N THR A 159 0.40 5.58 9.01
CA THR A 159 1.85 5.86 9.11
C THR A 159 2.26 6.56 10.41
N GLN A 160 1.35 7.33 11.01
CA GLN A 160 1.58 7.97 12.31
C GLN A 160 1.29 7.04 13.49
N GLU A 161 0.37 6.08 13.36
CA GLU A 161 -0.11 5.26 14.48
C GLU A 161 0.48 3.85 14.51
N ASP A 162 0.81 3.30 13.34
CA ASP A 162 1.04 1.88 13.16
C ASP A 162 2.44 1.58 12.64
N GLN A 163 3.15 0.71 13.36
CA GLN A 163 4.54 0.36 13.04
C GLN A 163 4.66 -0.39 11.71
N SER A 164 3.65 -1.17 11.32
CA SER A 164 3.62 -1.92 10.07
C SER A 164 3.58 -1.00 8.85
N PHE A 165 2.83 0.10 8.95
CA PHE A 165 2.80 1.15 7.92
C PHE A 165 4.02 2.06 7.99
N LEU A 166 4.55 2.34 9.18
CA LEU A 166 5.80 3.09 9.35
C LEU A 166 6.95 2.40 8.61
N VAL A 167 7.20 1.11 8.84
CA VAL A 167 8.31 0.38 8.20
C VAL A 167 7.93 -0.26 6.86
N GLU A 168 6.65 -0.21 6.48
CA GLU A 168 6.09 -0.85 5.29
C GLU A 168 6.42 -2.35 5.25
N ALA A 169 5.93 -3.10 6.23
CA ALA A 169 6.01 -4.56 6.28
C ALA A 169 4.78 -5.12 7.03
N VAL A 170 4.31 -6.29 6.63
CA VAL A 170 3.08 -6.87 7.18
C VAL A 170 3.35 -7.46 8.56
N GLU A 171 2.71 -6.93 9.60
CA GLU A 171 2.78 -7.49 10.94
C GLU A 171 1.85 -8.70 11.05
N ARG A 172 2.37 -9.81 11.56
CA ARG A 172 1.60 -11.04 11.83
C ARG A 172 1.41 -11.21 13.32
N LEU A 173 0.23 -11.67 13.72
CA LEU A 173 0.01 -12.11 15.09
C LEU A 173 0.79 -13.41 15.33
N ILE A 174 1.64 -13.43 16.36
CA ILE A 174 2.48 -14.59 16.68
C ILE A 174 1.71 -15.51 17.62
N HIS A 175 0.79 -16.31 17.04
CA HIS A 175 0.11 -17.38 17.77
C HIS A 175 -0.09 -18.62 16.87
N PRO A 176 0.94 -19.47 16.72
CA PRO A 176 0.97 -20.56 15.74
C PRO A 176 -0.28 -21.44 15.69
N GLN A 177 -0.75 -21.92 16.85
CA GLN A 177 -1.93 -22.79 16.95
C GLN A 177 -3.23 -22.10 16.53
N LEU A 178 -3.34 -20.80 16.78
CA LEU A 178 -4.52 -20.01 16.44
C LEU A 178 -4.50 -19.70 14.94
N CYS A 179 -3.35 -19.26 14.43
CA CYS A 179 -3.15 -19.04 13.01
C CYS A 179 -3.48 -20.30 12.19
N GLU A 180 -2.99 -21.47 12.60
CA GLU A 180 -3.26 -22.74 11.93
C GLU A 180 -4.77 -23.08 11.92
N ARG A 181 -5.44 -22.98 13.08
CA ARG A 181 -6.89 -23.20 13.18
C ARG A 181 -7.70 -22.21 12.34
N CYS A 182 -7.32 -20.93 12.34
CA CYS A 182 -7.95 -19.91 11.51
C CYS A 182 -7.75 -20.20 10.01
N ILE A 183 -6.56 -20.63 9.59
CA ILE A 183 -6.28 -20.99 8.19
C ILE A 183 -7.12 -22.21 7.77
N GLU A 184 -7.15 -23.26 8.61
CA GLU A 184 -7.99 -24.44 8.36
C GLU A 184 -9.47 -24.07 8.26
N PHE A 185 -9.93 -23.19 9.14
CA PHE A 185 -11.30 -22.66 9.12
C PHE A 185 -11.58 -21.88 7.83
N LEU A 186 -10.70 -20.96 7.43
CA LEU A 186 -10.83 -20.22 6.18
C LEU A 186 -10.91 -21.15 4.97
N ASP A 187 -10.07 -22.19 4.91
CA ASP A 187 -10.13 -23.18 3.83
C ASP A 187 -11.46 -23.94 3.83
N ARG A 188 -11.75 -24.67 4.91
CA ARG A 188 -12.85 -25.66 4.96
C ARG A 188 -14.23 -25.04 5.06
N GLN A 189 -14.38 -23.98 5.87
CA GLN A 189 -15.69 -23.42 6.21
C GLN A 189 -16.04 -22.18 5.40
N VAL A 190 -15.06 -21.46 4.86
CA VAL A 190 -15.29 -20.25 4.05
C VAL A 190 -15.07 -20.54 2.57
N VAL A 191 -13.82 -20.81 2.16
CA VAL A 191 -13.46 -20.90 0.74
C VAL A 191 -14.13 -22.10 0.06
N GLN A 192 -14.05 -23.30 0.63
CA GLN A 192 -14.66 -24.49 0.02
C GLN A 192 -16.19 -24.38 -0.04
N GLN A 193 -16.82 -23.78 0.96
CA GLN A 193 -18.26 -23.54 0.97
C GLN A 193 -18.70 -22.53 -0.10
N ILE A 194 -17.93 -21.45 -0.31
CA ILE A 194 -18.22 -20.47 -1.35
C ILE A 194 -17.99 -21.08 -2.74
N ASN A 195 -16.82 -21.66 -2.96
CA ASN A 195 -16.43 -22.16 -4.29
C ASN A 195 -17.24 -23.40 -4.71
N GLY A 196 -17.77 -24.18 -3.76
CA GLY A 196 -18.64 -25.32 -4.01
C GLY A 196 -20.11 -24.98 -4.32
N ARG A 197 -20.53 -23.72 -4.18
CA ARG A 197 -21.94 -23.30 -4.39
C ARG A 197 -22.16 -22.69 -5.77
N ALA A 198 -23.34 -22.94 -6.34
CA ALA A 198 -23.77 -22.34 -7.60
C ALA A 198 -24.00 -20.81 -7.50
N GLU A 199 -24.29 -20.32 -6.29
CA GLU A 199 -24.51 -18.89 -5.98
C GLU A 199 -23.25 -18.02 -6.07
N ARG A 200 -22.07 -18.60 -6.35
CA ARG A 200 -20.81 -17.85 -6.48
C ARG A 200 -20.72 -17.02 -7.76
N ALA A 201 -21.67 -17.18 -8.68
CA ALA A 201 -21.80 -16.34 -9.87
C ALA A 201 -20.49 -16.24 -10.68
N SER A 202 -19.86 -17.39 -10.95
CA SER A 202 -18.56 -17.51 -11.65
C SER A 202 -17.34 -16.89 -10.96
N GLU A 203 -17.49 -16.26 -9.80
CA GLU A 203 -16.37 -15.81 -8.98
C GLU A 203 -15.77 -16.99 -8.20
N GLU A 204 -14.45 -17.05 -8.14
CA GLU A 204 -13.71 -18.06 -7.39
C GLU A 204 -12.89 -17.33 -6.33
N VAL A 205 -13.12 -17.63 -5.05
CA VAL A 205 -12.31 -17.13 -3.94
C VAL A 205 -10.94 -17.80 -4.03
N VAL A 206 -9.90 -16.98 -4.20
CA VAL A 206 -8.51 -17.42 -4.36
C VAL A 206 -7.65 -17.07 -3.16
N HIS A 207 -7.97 -16.01 -2.43
CA HIS A 207 -7.33 -15.66 -1.16
C HIS A 207 -8.40 -15.27 -0.14
N ALA A 208 -8.13 -15.58 1.13
CA ALA A 208 -8.96 -15.16 2.26
C ALA A 208 -8.06 -14.86 3.45
N PHE A 209 -8.30 -13.78 4.17
CA PHE A 209 -7.51 -13.46 5.35
C PHE A 209 -8.26 -12.67 6.41
N ILE A 210 -7.84 -12.83 7.65
CA ILE A 210 -8.41 -12.17 8.82
C ILE A 210 -7.42 -11.15 9.36
N LEU A 211 -7.89 -9.93 9.56
CA LEU A 211 -7.16 -8.84 10.16
C LEU A 211 -7.68 -8.56 11.57
N VAL A 212 -6.76 -8.25 12.48
CA VAL A 212 -7.03 -7.63 13.78
C VAL A 212 -6.30 -6.28 13.77
N HIS A 213 -7.07 -5.20 13.67
CA HIS A 213 -6.61 -3.89 13.23
C HIS A 213 -5.89 -4.02 11.87
N THR A 214 -4.60 -3.72 11.85
CA THR A 214 -3.67 -3.84 10.73
C THR A 214 -2.96 -5.19 10.69
N LYS A 215 -3.03 -5.98 11.77
CA LYS A 215 -2.23 -7.21 11.95
C LYS A 215 -2.91 -8.40 11.32
N LEU A 216 -2.13 -9.18 10.57
CA LEU A 216 -2.58 -10.38 9.92
C LEU A 216 -2.66 -11.55 10.91
N LEU A 217 -3.88 -12.02 11.19
CA LEU A 217 -4.12 -13.19 12.04
C LEU A 217 -3.95 -14.49 11.24
N ALA A 218 -4.54 -14.55 10.06
CA ALA A 218 -4.55 -15.74 9.22
C ALA A 218 -4.64 -15.36 7.75
N PHE A 219 -3.95 -16.11 6.90
CA PHE A 219 -3.93 -15.89 5.45
C PHE A 219 -3.99 -17.22 4.72
N PHE A 220 -5.10 -17.45 4.02
CA PHE A 220 -5.32 -18.58 3.15
C PHE A 220 -5.11 -18.17 1.69
N SER A 221 -4.46 -19.03 0.91
CA SER A 221 -4.30 -18.91 -0.53
C SER A 221 -4.55 -20.25 -1.19
N SER A 222 -5.35 -20.28 -2.25
CA SER A 222 -5.60 -21.51 -2.99
C SER A 222 -4.36 -21.94 -3.79
N ARG A 223 -4.22 -23.25 -4.04
CA ARG A 223 -3.00 -23.85 -4.64
C ARG A 223 -2.63 -23.32 -6.02
N ASN A 224 -3.61 -22.85 -6.79
CA ASN A 224 -3.43 -22.34 -8.15
C ASN A 224 -3.39 -20.80 -8.20
N ALA A 225 -3.51 -20.13 -7.06
CA ALA A 225 -3.45 -18.68 -6.99
C ALA A 225 -2.00 -18.19 -7.03
N SER A 226 -1.79 -17.02 -7.63
CA SER A 226 -0.50 -16.32 -7.56
C SER A 226 -0.26 -15.82 -6.14
N SER A 227 0.99 -15.83 -5.68
CA SER A 227 1.36 -15.23 -4.39
C SER A 227 1.01 -13.75 -4.35
N VAL A 228 0.29 -13.28 -3.32
CA VAL A 228 0.06 -11.86 -3.10
C VAL A 228 1.35 -11.20 -2.61
N LYS A 229 1.80 -10.14 -3.28
CA LYS A 229 3.00 -9.40 -2.86
C LYS A 229 2.76 -8.68 -1.53
N PRO A 230 3.78 -8.49 -0.68
CA PRO A 230 3.64 -7.73 0.57
C PRO A 230 3.14 -6.28 0.38
N SER A 231 3.57 -5.61 -0.70
CA SER A 231 3.11 -4.25 -1.04
C SER A 231 1.63 -4.22 -1.38
N ASP A 232 1.15 -5.22 -2.11
CA ASP A 232 -0.27 -5.40 -2.41
C ASP A 232 -1.05 -5.75 -1.14
N LEU A 233 -0.52 -6.61 -0.27
CA LEU A 233 -1.16 -6.95 1.00
C LEU A 233 -1.30 -5.74 1.94
N LEU A 234 -0.28 -4.89 2.06
CA LEU A 234 -0.39 -3.62 2.80
C LEU A 234 -1.44 -2.69 2.17
N SER A 235 -1.53 -2.65 0.84
CA SER A 235 -2.52 -1.84 0.14
C SER A 235 -3.95 -2.37 0.38
N LEU A 236 -4.13 -3.69 0.49
CA LEU A 236 -5.40 -4.30 0.89
C LEU A 236 -5.76 -4.00 2.34
N ILE A 237 -4.79 -4.02 3.25
CA ILE A 237 -4.98 -3.64 4.66
C ILE A 237 -5.37 -2.15 4.74
N LEU A 238 -4.76 -1.29 3.93
CA LEU A 238 -5.12 0.13 3.84
C LEU A 238 -6.58 0.29 3.41
N ILE A 239 -7.03 -0.42 2.37
CA ILE A 239 -8.43 -0.41 1.94
C ILE A 239 -9.37 -0.92 3.05
N ALA A 240 -9.00 -2.00 3.73
CA ALA A 240 -9.81 -2.55 4.82
C ALA A 240 -9.96 -1.56 5.99
N GLN A 241 -8.89 -0.85 6.35
CA GLN A 241 -8.91 0.19 7.40
C GLN A 241 -9.57 1.50 6.96
N ASP A 242 -9.65 1.76 5.66
CA ASP A 242 -10.44 2.87 5.09
C ASP A 242 -11.94 2.54 5.13
N MET A 243 -12.32 1.29 4.82
CA MET A 243 -13.70 0.81 4.89
C MET A 243 -14.22 0.67 6.32
N TYR A 244 -13.39 0.10 7.20
CA TYR A 244 -13.73 -0.17 8.60
C TYR A 244 -12.60 0.35 9.49
N PRO A 245 -12.56 1.67 9.76
CA PRO A 245 -11.57 2.26 10.62
C PRO A 245 -11.62 1.62 12.02
N SER A 246 -10.46 1.23 12.51
CA SER A 246 -10.28 0.91 13.93
C SER A 246 -10.36 2.19 14.76
N ASN A 247 -11.55 2.73 15.02
CA ASN A 247 -11.71 3.93 15.85
C ASN A 247 -11.58 3.60 17.34
N GLY A 248 -10.64 4.28 18.02
CA GLY A 248 -10.59 4.35 19.49
C GLY A 248 -11.50 5.43 20.10
N GLN A 249 -12.20 6.24 19.29
CA GLN A 249 -12.97 7.40 19.79
C GLN A 249 -14.36 7.06 20.36
N LEU A 250 -14.91 5.88 20.09
CA LEU A 250 -16.18 5.43 20.69
C LEU A 250 -16.05 5.09 22.19
N GLU A 251 -14.82 5.05 22.72
CA GLU A 251 -14.52 4.77 24.13
C GLU A 251 -14.71 6.01 25.03
N THR A 252 -14.60 7.23 24.48
CA THR A 252 -14.64 8.51 25.24
C THR A 252 -16.00 8.85 25.90
N GLN A 253 -17.13 8.30 25.43
CA GLN A 253 -18.45 8.61 26.02
C GLN A 253 -18.75 7.78 27.29
N ALA A 254 -17.91 6.80 27.63
CA ALA A 254 -18.10 5.93 28.79
C ALA A 254 -17.31 6.38 30.03
N GLU A 255 -16.43 7.39 29.93
CA GLU A 255 -15.57 7.83 31.03
C GLU A 255 -16.31 8.60 32.15
N ASP A 256 -17.55 9.06 31.92
CA ASP A 256 -18.36 9.73 32.96
C ASP A 256 -18.99 8.76 33.99
N LEU A 257 -18.81 7.44 33.86
CA LEU A 257 -19.50 6.44 34.70
C LEU A 257 -18.61 5.53 35.55
N THR A 258 -17.28 5.73 35.61
CA THR A 258 -16.42 4.90 36.46
C THR A 258 -15.77 5.69 37.60
N VAL A 259 -16.05 5.22 38.82
CA VAL A 259 -15.75 5.84 40.11
C VAL A 259 -14.24 5.87 40.40
N ALA A 260 -13.81 6.95 41.05
CA ALA A 260 -12.45 7.22 41.50
C ALA A 260 -11.82 6.07 42.31
N GLU A 261 -10.58 5.68 41.97
CA GLU A 261 -9.72 4.87 42.84
C GLU A 261 -8.50 5.68 43.29
N GLU A 262 -8.32 5.75 44.60
CA GLU A 262 -7.25 6.46 45.32
C GLU A 262 -5.90 5.75 45.18
N PHE A 263 -4.85 6.55 44.99
CA PHE A 263 -3.46 6.12 44.91
C PHE A 263 -2.88 5.69 46.28
N HIS A 264 -2.15 4.57 46.33
CA HIS A 264 -1.21 4.28 47.42
C HIS A 264 0.20 3.94 46.92
N THR A 265 1.18 4.70 47.40
CA THR A 265 2.64 4.50 47.28
C THR A 265 3.15 3.35 48.16
N PRO A 266 4.28 2.70 47.82
CA PRO A 266 4.73 1.49 48.50
C PRO A 266 5.53 1.78 49.78
N GLN A 267 5.37 0.93 50.81
CA GLN A 267 6.31 0.84 51.93
C GLN A 267 6.85 -0.60 52.11
N SER A 268 8.03 -0.62 52.74
CA SER A 268 9.09 -1.62 52.84
C SER A 268 8.72 -3.01 53.40
N SER A 269 9.47 -4.03 52.97
CA SER A 269 9.43 -5.43 53.44
C SER A 269 9.70 -5.58 54.95
N PRO A 270 9.20 -6.64 55.64
CA PRO A 270 9.94 -7.91 55.68
C PRO A 270 9.11 -9.24 55.78
N SER A 271 9.59 -10.30 55.10
CA SER A 271 9.72 -11.76 55.40
C SER A 271 8.74 -12.55 56.33
N PRO A 272 8.80 -13.90 56.40
CA PRO A 272 8.29 -14.88 55.44
C PRO A 272 7.39 -15.94 56.14
N HIS A 273 6.09 -16.06 55.81
CA HIS A 273 5.31 -17.30 55.97
C HIS A 273 3.92 -17.11 55.33
N GLY A 274 3.45 -18.12 54.59
CA GLY A 274 2.07 -18.22 54.12
C GLY A 274 1.95 -18.35 52.61
N ALA A 275 1.97 -19.59 52.11
CA ALA A 275 1.48 -19.93 50.78
C ALA A 275 -0.06 -19.95 50.81
N GLY A 276 -0.71 -19.32 49.82
CA GLY A 276 -2.16 -19.47 49.62
C GLY A 276 -2.81 -18.34 48.83
N THR A 277 -2.63 -18.39 47.52
CA THR A 277 -3.61 -18.02 46.46
C THR A 277 -4.44 -16.74 46.62
N CYS A 278 -4.10 -15.70 45.85
CA CYS A 278 -4.95 -14.53 45.63
C CYS A 278 -5.52 -14.59 44.21
N GLU A 279 -6.77 -15.04 44.08
CA GLU A 279 -7.61 -14.85 42.89
C GLU A 279 -8.13 -13.40 42.90
N SER A 280 -7.47 -12.48 42.20
CA SER A 280 -7.97 -11.11 42.04
C SER A 280 -7.41 -10.40 40.80
N SER A 281 -7.49 -11.06 39.63
CA SER A 281 -7.16 -10.45 38.35
C SER A 281 -8.29 -10.50 37.31
N CYS A 282 -9.46 -11.05 37.67
CA CYS A 282 -10.57 -11.30 36.74
C CYS A 282 -11.67 -10.23 36.74
N SER A 283 -11.58 -9.16 37.54
CA SER A 283 -12.63 -8.15 37.64
C SER A 283 -12.62 -7.16 36.45
N SER A 284 -11.45 -6.70 35.97
CA SER A 284 -11.40 -5.63 34.96
C SER A 284 -11.71 -6.11 33.53
N LEU A 285 -11.42 -7.37 33.21
CA LEU A 285 -11.64 -7.93 31.87
C LEU A 285 -13.11 -8.29 31.61
N PHE A 286 -13.86 -8.65 32.65
CA PHE A 286 -15.29 -8.96 32.52
C PHE A 286 -16.09 -7.71 32.08
N SER A 287 -15.69 -6.53 32.56
CA SER A 287 -16.26 -5.24 32.16
C SER A 287 -15.99 -4.88 30.69
N PHE A 288 -14.77 -5.12 30.19
CA PHE A 288 -14.42 -4.91 28.78
C PHE A 288 -15.26 -5.76 27.80
N LEU A 289 -15.74 -6.91 28.27
CA LEU A 289 -16.42 -7.91 27.45
C LEU A 289 -17.95 -7.75 27.42
N GLU A 290 -18.55 -7.28 28.51
CA GLU A 290 -19.92 -6.76 28.53
C GLU A 290 -20.04 -5.50 27.64
N PHE A 291 -19.00 -4.65 27.64
CA PHE A 291 -18.91 -3.44 26.82
C PHE A 291 -18.85 -3.73 25.30
N ILE A 292 -18.00 -4.66 24.84
CA ILE A 292 -17.99 -5.09 23.42
C ILE A 292 -19.34 -5.66 23.01
N LYS A 293 -20.04 -6.36 23.91
CA LYS A 293 -21.34 -6.97 23.65
C LYS A 293 -22.43 -5.90 23.45
N SER A 294 -22.45 -4.88 24.30
CA SER A 294 -23.33 -3.71 24.17
C SER A 294 -23.04 -2.89 22.90
N ILE A 295 -21.76 -2.70 22.54
CA ILE A 295 -21.38 -1.95 21.32
C ILE A 295 -21.67 -2.73 20.04
N ALA A 296 -21.45 -4.04 20.05
CA ALA A 296 -21.74 -4.91 18.91
C ALA A 296 -23.25 -4.94 18.60
N GLU A 297 -24.12 -4.83 19.61
CA GLU A 297 -25.57 -4.75 19.42
C GLU A 297 -25.98 -3.41 18.77
N ASP A 298 -25.34 -2.29 19.12
CA ASP A 298 -25.64 -0.96 18.57
C ASP A 298 -24.98 -0.68 17.18
N THR A 299 -23.83 -1.28 16.87
CA THR A 299 -23.13 -1.07 15.58
C THR A 299 -23.63 -1.96 14.43
N VAL A 300 -24.34 -3.05 14.74
CA VAL A 300 -24.97 -3.92 13.73
C VAL A 300 -26.09 -3.18 12.97
N GLN A 301 -26.70 -2.14 13.55
CA GLN A 301 -27.64 -1.28 12.82
C GLN A 301 -26.98 -0.37 11.76
N ALA A 302 -25.68 -0.03 11.90
CA ALA A 302 -24.98 0.89 11.00
C ALA A 302 -24.20 0.18 9.86
N ALA A 303 -23.94 -1.13 9.97
CA ALA A 303 -23.13 -1.90 9.02
C ALA A 303 -23.90 -2.40 7.77
N SER A 304 -25.04 -1.80 7.44
CA SER A 304 -25.86 -2.20 6.29
C SER A 304 -25.45 -1.58 4.94
N GLU A 305 -24.37 -0.79 4.90
CA GLU A 305 -23.92 -0.13 3.66
C GLU A 305 -22.61 -0.72 3.11
N SER A 306 -22.80 -1.66 2.16
CA SER A 306 -21.98 -1.94 0.96
C SER A 306 -21.72 -3.45 0.77
N SER A 307 -22.76 -4.17 0.35
CA SER A 307 -22.66 -5.54 -0.18
C SER A 307 -21.92 -5.65 -1.52
N VAL A 308 -21.38 -4.53 -2.03
CA VAL A 308 -20.71 -4.43 -3.32
C VAL A 308 -19.20 -4.60 -3.15
N PRO A 309 -18.57 -5.58 -3.84
CA PRO A 309 -17.11 -5.73 -3.79
C PRO A 309 -16.40 -4.54 -4.44
N ARG A 310 -15.22 -4.18 -3.91
CA ARG A 310 -14.33 -3.22 -4.56
C ARG A 310 -13.54 -3.93 -5.67
N ARG A 311 -13.55 -3.36 -6.88
CA ARG A 311 -12.66 -3.79 -7.97
C ARG A 311 -11.24 -3.30 -7.66
N ILE A 312 -10.29 -4.21 -7.64
CA ILE A 312 -8.88 -3.91 -7.37
C ILE A 312 -7.96 -4.64 -8.34
N PHE A 313 -6.75 -4.11 -8.52
CA PHE A 313 -5.76 -4.58 -9.49
C PHE A 313 -4.43 -4.87 -8.79
N LEU A 314 -4.08 -6.15 -8.69
CA LEU A 314 -2.95 -6.66 -7.90
C LEU A 314 -1.89 -7.30 -8.80
N ASP A 315 -0.65 -7.33 -8.37
CA ASP A 315 0.39 -8.01 -9.12
C ASP A 315 0.29 -9.52 -8.99
N ALA A 316 0.39 -10.24 -10.11
CA ALA A 316 0.33 -11.69 -10.17
C ALA A 316 1.61 -12.29 -10.77
N ASN A 317 2.29 -13.15 -10.00
CA ASN A 317 3.32 -14.05 -10.53
C ASN A 317 2.65 -15.36 -10.96
N LEU A 318 2.42 -15.54 -12.26
CA LEU A 318 1.92 -16.80 -12.83
C LEU A 318 3.12 -17.70 -13.17
N LYS A 319 2.91 -19.03 -13.25
CA LYS A 319 3.99 -20.03 -13.43
C LYS A 319 4.96 -19.70 -14.57
N GLU A 320 4.48 -19.09 -15.66
CA GLU A 320 5.29 -18.75 -16.82
C GLU A 320 5.53 -17.24 -16.97
N HIS A 321 4.67 -16.38 -16.40
CA HIS A 321 4.62 -14.95 -16.72
C HIS A 321 4.26 -14.08 -15.51
N TYR A 322 4.90 -12.92 -15.40
CA TYR A 322 4.46 -11.85 -14.50
C TYR A 322 3.37 -11.01 -15.18
N CYS A 323 2.31 -10.68 -14.45
CA CYS A 323 1.26 -9.76 -14.89
C CYS A 323 0.99 -8.74 -13.77
N PRO A 324 1.41 -7.48 -13.92
CA PRO A 324 1.02 -6.42 -13.01
C PRO A 324 -0.48 -6.12 -13.18
N MET A 325 -1.08 -5.54 -12.14
CA MET A 325 -2.45 -5.01 -12.21
C MET A 325 -3.48 -6.05 -12.69
N MET A 326 -3.35 -7.28 -12.20
CA MET A 326 -4.28 -8.36 -12.45
C MET A 326 -5.60 -8.10 -11.70
N PRO A 327 -6.76 -8.21 -12.37
CA PRO A 327 -7.99 -7.71 -11.81
C PRO A 327 -8.64 -8.74 -10.85
N HIS A 328 -9.03 -8.27 -9.66
CA HIS A 328 -9.63 -9.05 -8.57
C HIS A 328 -10.83 -8.30 -7.96
N ASN A 329 -11.74 -9.02 -7.28
CA ASN A 329 -12.81 -8.43 -6.46
C ASN A 329 -12.41 -8.60 -5.00
N MET A 330 -12.42 -7.51 -4.25
CA MET A 330 -12.19 -7.51 -2.81
C MET A 330 -13.51 -7.36 -2.09
N TYR A 331 -13.86 -8.37 -1.30
CA TYR A 331 -14.93 -8.30 -0.32
C TYR A 331 -14.29 -8.07 1.04
N CYS A 332 -14.74 -7.04 1.74
CA CYS A 332 -14.30 -6.75 3.10
C CYS A 332 -15.53 -6.73 4.01
N MET A 333 -15.47 -7.48 5.10
CA MET A 333 -16.57 -7.62 6.06
C MET A 333 -16.03 -7.35 7.46
N SER A 334 -16.71 -6.48 8.21
CA SER A 334 -16.42 -6.29 9.64
C SER A 334 -16.98 -7.47 10.42
N LEU A 335 -16.10 -8.26 11.05
CA LEU A 335 -16.49 -9.36 11.94
C LEU A 335 -16.84 -8.82 13.33
N TRP A 336 -16.04 -7.87 13.82
CA TRP A 336 -16.18 -7.13 15.08
C TRP A 336 -15.48 -5.78 14.97
N PRO A 337 -15.65 -4.85 15.94
CA PRO A 337 -14.77 -3.70 16.06
C PRO A 337 -13.31 -4.14 15.94
N ALA A 338 -12.58 -3.54 15.01
CA ALA A 338 -11.21 -3.86 14.67
C ALA A 338 -10.91 -5.26 14.08
N ILE A 339 -11.87 -6.15 13.89
CA ILE A 339 -11.60 -7.45 13.25
C ILE A 339 -12.32 -7.51 11.91
N SER A 340 -11.57 -7.78 10.83
CA SER A 340 -12.12 -7.79 9.47
C SER A 340 -11.75 -9.07 8.73
N LEU A 341 -12.70 -9.61 7.97
CA LEU A 341 -12.49 -10.68 7.00
C LEU A 341 -12.38 -10.07 5.60
N VAL A 342 -11.32 -10.42 4.89
CA VAL A 342 -11.12 -10.03 3.49
C VAL A 342 -11.11 -11.27 2.61
N LEU A 343 -11.89 -11.25 1.53
CA LEU A 343 -11.91 -12.28 0.49
C LEU A 343 -11.51 -11.66 -0.85
N LEU A 344 -10.62 -12.32 -1.58
CA LEU A 344 -10.25 -11.95 -2.94
C LEU A 344 -10.79 -12.99 -3.91
N THR A 345 -11.59 -12.55 -4.87
CA THR A 345 -12.07 -13.40 -5.96
C THR A 345 -11.38 -13.08 -7.27
N LYS A 346 -11.12 -14.14 -8.04
CA LYS A 346 -10.62 -14.07 -9.40
C LYS A 346 -11.76 -13.74 -10.36
N ILE A 347 -11.49 -12.82 -11.30
CA ILE A 347 -12.48 -12.42 -12.30
C ILE A 347 -12.58 -13.44 -13.44
N PRO A 348 -13.79 -13.77 -13.91
CA PRO A 348 -13.97 -14.51 -15.17
C PRO A 348 -13.26 -13.80 -16.32
N SER A 349 -12.52 -14.53 -17.16
CA SER A 349 -11.68 -13.98 -18.26
C SER A 349 -10.35 -13.32 -17.86
N SER A 350 -9.83 -13.62 -16.66
CA SER A 350 -8.50 -13.21 -16.20
C SER A 350 -7.37 -13.43 -17.24
N HIS A 351 -7.45 -14.47 -18.07
CA HIS A 351 -6.47 -14.76 -19.13
C HIS A 351 -6.38 -13.65 -20.20
N VAL A 352 -7.47 -12.92 -20.43
CA VAL A 352 -7.50 -11.77 -21.37
C VAL A 352 -6.65 -10.63 -20.82
N ALA A 353 -6.68 -10.38 -19.51
CA ALA A 353 -5.82 -9.38 -18.86
C ALA A 353 -4.33 -9.70 -19.04
N VAL A 354 -3.95 -10.97 -18.92
CA VAL A 354 -2.56 -11.42 -19.17
C VAL A 354 -2.15 -11.17 -20.62
N SER A 355 -3.00 -11.52 -21.58
CA SER A 355 -2.72 -11.27 -23.01
C SER A 355 -2.62 -9.77 -23.32
N LEU A 356 -3.50 -8.94 -22.73
CA LEU A 356 -3.45 -7.48 -22.86
C LEU A 356 -2.14 -6.93 -22.33
N HIS A 357 -1.72 -7.33 -21.13
CA HIS A 357 -0.45 -6.88 -20.55
C HIS A 357 0.74 -7.27 -21.43
N GLN A 358 0.82 -8.52 -21.90
CA GLN A 358 1.90 -8.98 -22.77
C GLN A 358 1.98 -8.20 -24.09
N LEU A 359 0.83 -7.85 -24.67
CA LEU A 359 0.79 -7.03 -25.87
C LEU A 359 1.22 -5.59 -25.56
N LEU A 360 0.71 -4.99 -24.48
CA LEU A 360 1.09 -3.65 -24.05
C LEU A 360 2.59 -3.53 -23.76
N ASP A 361 3.18 -4.52 -23.10
CA ASP A 361 4.62 -4.58 -22.83
C ASP A 361 5.43 -4.64 -24.15
N ALA A 362 5.03 -5.53 -25.06
CA ALA A 362 5.66 -5.64 -26.37
C ALA A 362 5.56 -4.35 -27.21
N PHE A 363 4.41 -3.67 -27.20
CA PHE A 363 4.24 -2.38 -27.86
C PHE A 363 4.98 -1.24 -27.15
N THR A 364 5.17 -1.32 -25.84
CA THR A 364 5.97 -0.33 -25.09
C THR A 364 7.46 -0.44 -25.43
N VAL A 365 7.98 -1.67 -25.52
CA VAL A 365 9.34 -1.91 -26.02
C VAL A 365 9.49 -1.45 -27.47
N LEU A 366 8.47 -1.68 -28.31
CA LEU A 366 8.49 -1.21 -29.69
C LEU A 366 8.48 0.33 -29.77
N GLU A 367 7.63 1.00 -28.99
CA GLU A 367 7.58 2.45 -28.93
C GLU A 367 8.91 3.06 -28.49
N ALA A 368 9.56 2.51 -27.45
CA ALA A 368 10.88 2.95 -27.00
C ALA A 368 11.93 2.86 -28.11
N LYS A 369 11.96 1.72 -28.84
CA LYS A 369 12.87 1.54 -29.98
C LYS A 369 12.56 2.47 -31.15
N LEU A 370 11.28 2.77 -31.38
CA LEU A 370 10.88 3.75 -32.38
C LEU A 370 11.36 5.16 -31.95
N ASN A 371 11.26 5.53 -30.68
CA ASN A 371 11.81 6.80 -30.20
C ASN A 371 13.34 6.86 -30.32
N GLU A 372 14.06 5.76 -30.03
CA GLU A 372 15.53 5.69 -30.16
C GLU A 372 16.01 5.79 -31.63
N GLY A 373 15.24 5.28 -32.59
CA GLY A 373 15.57 5.34 -34.03
C GLY A 373 15.63 6.75 -34.63
N GLN A 374 15.30 7.79 -33.85
CA GLN A 374 15.52 9.19 -34.19
C GLN A 374 17.01 9.60 -34.04
N GLU A 375 17.83 8.85 -33.30
CA GLU A 375 19.24 9.17 -33.05
C GLU A 375 20.17 8.47 -34.07
N VAL A 376 20.54 9.22 -35.11
CA VAL A 376 21.74 9.06 -35.96
C VAL A 376 21.92 7.70 -36.69
N GLY A 377 21.47 7.65 -37.95
CA GLY A 377 22.24 7.09 -39.07
C GLY A 377 22.39 5.57 -39.22
N HIS A 378 21.86 4.74 -38.32
CA HIS A 378 21.92 3.28 -38.49
C HIS A 378 20.62 2.72 -39.10
N ALA A 379 20.75 2.03 -40.23
CA ALA A 379 19.67 1.35 -40.94
C ALA A 379 18.82 0.46 -40.00
N PRO A 380 17.49 0.38 -40.18
CA PRO A 380 16.61 -0.37 -39.31
C PRO A 380 16.83 -1.87 -39.55
N ARG A 381 17.76 -2.49 -38.81
CA ARG A 381 17.80 -3.95 -38.71
C ARG A 381 16.50 -4.39 -38.04
N ALA A 382 15.65 -5.02 -38.86
CA ALA A 382 14.35 -5.60 -38.54
C ALA A 382 14.14 -5.86 -37.04
N TYR A 383 13.17 -5.16 -36.45
CA TYR A 383 12.70 -5.35 -35.08
C TYR A 383 12.52 -6.85 -34.78
N PRO A 384 13.39 -7.47 -33.96
CA PRO A 384 13.28 -8.89 -33.67
C PRO A 384 11.92 -9.15 -33.02
N ASN A 385 11.22 -10.18 -33.51
CA ASN A 385 9.89 -10.63 -33.08
C ASN A 385 8.66 -9.85 -33.59
N MET A 386 8.77 -8.93 -34.59
CA MET A 386 7.55 -8.29 -35.15
C MET A 386 6.56 -9.28 -35.77
N ALA A 387 7.03 -10.37 -36.39
CA ALA A 387 6.16 -11.40 -36.95
C ALA A 387 5.36 -12.13 -35.85
N ASP A 388 6.00 -12.39 -34.70
CA ASP A 388 5.36 -12.99 -33.53
C ASP A 388 4.37 -12.03 -32.87
N LEU A 389 4.75 -10.75 -32.68
CA LEU A 389 3.83 -9.72 -32.18
C LEU A 389 2.59 -9.60 -33.07
N ARG A 390 2.78 -9.60 -34.40
CA ARG A 390 1.68 -9.63 -35.37
C ARG A 390 0.79 -10.84 -35.20
N HIS A 391 1.37 -12.04 -35.07
CA HIS A 391 0.61 -13.27 -34.87
C HIS A 391 -0.20 -13.23 -33.56
N ARG A 392 0.43 -12.82 -32.44
CA ARG A 392 -0.23 -12.67 -31.14
C ARG A 392 -1.36 -11.66 -31.19
N MET A 393 -1.16 -10.51 -31.83
CA MET A 393 -2.18 -9.47 -31.97
C MET A 393 -3.34 -9.89 -32.88
N ASP A 394 -3.07 -10.52 -34.02
CA ASP A 394 -4.12 -11.06 -34.91
C ASP A 394 -4.95 -12.14 -34.19
N LYS A 395 -4.30 -13.01 -33.39
CA LYS A 395 -4.97 -14.01 -32.54
C LYS A 395 -5.83 -13.34 -31.47
N PHE A 396 -5.30 -12.33 -30.79
CA PHE A 396 -6.01 -11.58 -29.76
C PHE A 396 -7.24 -10.87 -30.32
N ILE A 397 -7.10 -10.17 -31.45
CA ILE A 397 -8.24 -9.51 -32.10
C ILE A 397 -9.33 -10.50 -32.45
N LYS A 398 -8.98 -11.67 -33.01
CA LYS A 398 -9.98 -12.72 -33.29
C LYS A 398 -10.72 -13.17 -32.02
N ALA A 399 -10.04 -13.24 -30.88
CA ALA A 399 -10.65 -13.66 -29.60
C ALA A 399 -11.58 -12.59 -28.99
N VAL A 400 -11.34 -11.30 -29.25
CA VAL A 400 -12.07 -10.17 -28.63
C VAL A 400 -13.02 -9.46 -29.63
N ALA A 401 -13.00 -9.86 -30.91
CA ALA A 401 -13.55 -9.13 -32.06
C ALA A 401 -15.04 -8.78 -32.06
N THR A 402 -15.88 -9.41 -31.23
CA THR A 402 -17.33 -9.21 -31.33
C THR A 402 -17.81 -7.84 -30.82
N ARG A 403 -16.98 -7.06 -30.11
CA ARG A 403 -17.38 -5.73 -29.57
C ARG A 403 -16.36 -4.59 -29.75
N GLU A 404 -15.10 -4.87 -30.08
CA GLU A 404 -14.01 -3.87 -30.05
C GLU A 404 -13.61 -3.35 -31.45
N ARG A 405 -14.53 -2.67 -32.16
CA ARG A 405 -14.24 -2.10 -33.50
C ARG A 405 -13.07 -1.10 -33.52
N PRO A 406 -12.90 -0.20 -32.53
CA PRO A 406 -11.79 0.76 -32.50
C PRO A 406 -10.40 0.08 -32.51
N LEU A 407 -10.23 -1.00 -31.74
CA LEU A 407 -8.98 -1.76 -31.71
C LEU A 407 -8.65 -2.38 -33.08
N GLN A 408 -9.66 -2.88 -33.79
CA GLN A 408 -9.49 -3.47 -35.12
C GLN A 408 -8.99 -2.43 -36.14
N TYR A 409 -9.55 -1.22 -36.11
CA TYR A 409 -9.11 -0.13 -36.98
C TYR A 409 -7.68 0.33 -36.63
N ALA A 410 -7.38 0.53 -35.35
CA ALA A 410 -6.03 0.91 -34.92
C ALA A 410 -4.99 -0.14 -35.32
N TRP A 411 -5.32 -1.42 -35.19
CA TRP A 411 -4.44 -2.50 -35.64
C TRP A 411 -4.28 -2.58 -37.16
N ALA A 412 -5.35 -2.35 -37.92
CA ALA A 412 -5.28 -2.32 -39.37
C ALA A 412 -4.40 -1.17 -39.88
N ASP A 413 -4.51 0.02 -39.27
CA ASP A 413 -3.67 1.19 -39.55
C ASP A 413 -2.21 0.94 -39.18
N PHE A 414 -1.93 0.36 -37.99
CA PHE A 414 -0.58 -0.03 -37.64
C PHE A 414 -0.01 -1.07 -38.62
N LYS A 415 -0.80 -2.08 -39.03
CA LYS A 415 -0.34 -3.09 -39.98
C LYS A 415 -0.02 -2.52 -41.36
N SER A 416 -0.83 -1.59 -41.85
CA SER A 416 -0.60 -0.97 -43.16
C SER A 416 0.72 -0.19 -43.16
N LYS A 417 1.00 0.54 -42.08
CA LYS A 417 2.23 1.35 -41.91
C LYS A 417 3.47 0.51 -41.61
N ALA A 418 3.36 -0.50 -40.74
CA ALA A 418 4.49 -1.30 -40.29
C ALA A 418 4.97 -2.36 -41.31
N PHE A 419 4.09 -2.80 -42.21
CA PHE A 419 4.38 -3.91 -43.14
C PHE A 419 4.20 -3.56 -44.62
N SER A 420 4.00 -2.28 -44.98
CA SER A 420 4.00 -1.86 -46.38
C SER A 420 5.39 -1.92 -47.00
N LYS A 421 5.50 -2.34 -48.28
CA LYS A 421 6.75 -2.45 -49.03
C LYS A 421 7.34 -1.12 -49.53
N ALA A 422 6.76 0.03 -49.18
CA ALA A 422 7.21 1.32 -49.68
C ALA A 422 8.20 1.96 -48.70
N ASP A 423 9.41 2.26 -49.17
CA ASP A 423 10.56 2.83 -48.43
C ASP A 423 10.36 4.27 -47.92
N THR A 424 9.13 4.71 -47.66
CA THR A 424 8.81 6.05 -47.13
C THR A 424 7.66 6.01 -46.13
N GLY A 425 7.59 4.98 -45.28
CA GLY A 425 6.75 5.04 -44.08
C GLY A 425 7.30 6.12 -43.15
N ASN A 426 6.59 7.25 -43.03
CA ASN A 426 6.97 8.35 -42.15
C ASN A 426 7.08 7.82 -40.71
N HIS A 427 8.28 7.80 -40.15
CA HIS A 427 8.58 7.17 -38.85
C HIS A 427 7.67 7.67 -37.72
N HIS A 428 7.34 8.96 -37.76
CA HIS A 428 6.40 9.61 -36.86
C HIS A 428 4.98 9.03 -36.96
N ASP A 429 4.51 8.69 -38.17
CA ASP A 429 3.17 8.13 -38.39
C ASP A 429 3.07 6.68 -37.90
N LEU A 430 4.17 5.92 -37.96
CA LEU A 430 4.26 4.59 -37.37
C LEU A 430 4.29 4.64 -35.85
N LEU A 431 5.06 5.58 -35.26
CA LEU A 431 5.07 5.84 -33.83
C LEU A 431 3.68 6.22 -33.31
N GLN A 432 2.97 7.10 -34.02
CA GLN A 432 1.61 7.50 -33.65
C GLN A 432 0.62 6.33 -33.77
N ALA A 433 0.75 5.48 -34.79
CA ALA A 433 -0.06 4.27 -34.92
C ALA A 433 0.23 3.27 -33.78
N CYS A 434 1.49 3.15 -33.34
CA CYS A 434 1.89 2.33 -32.20
C CYS A 434 1.24 2.84 -30.89
N ARG A 435 1.33 4.15 -30.63
CA ARG A 435 0.67 4.79 -29.48
C ARG A 435 -0.84 4.60 -29.49
N ASN A 436 -1.48 4.73 -30.66
CA ASN A 436 -2.91 4.48 -30.80
C ASN A 436 -3.28 3.02 -30.46
N VAL A 437 -2.50 2.03 -30.93
CA VAL A 437 -2.74 0.62 -30.56
C VAL A 437 -2.64 0.42 -29.05
N LYS A 438 -1.63 1.00 -28.38
CA LYS A 438 -1.51 0.95 -26.92
C LYS A 438 -2.74 1.53 -26.22
N SER A 439 -3.17 2.73 -26.65
CA SER A 439 -4.35 3.40 -26.11
C SER A 439 -5.61 2.55 -26.26
N GLN A 440 -5.81 1.91 -27.42
CA GLN A 440 -6.94 1.02 -27.65
C GLN A 440 -6.86 -0.26 -26.81
N LEU A 441 -5.67 -0.82 -26.57
CA LEU A 441 -5.51 -1.97 -25.67
C LEU A 441 -5.88 -1.60 -24.22
N CYS A 442 -5.49 -0.41 -23.75
CA CYS A 442 -5.91 0.12 -22.45
C CYS A 442 -7.43 0.36 -22.40
N SER A 443 -8.04 0.87 -23.47
CA SER A 443 -9.50 1.03 -23.56
C SER A 443 -10.24 -0.31 -23.50
N VAL A 444 -9.73 -1.36 -24.15
CA VAL A 444 -10.32 -2.70 -24.07
C VAL A 444 -10.22 -3.23 -22.64
N TYR A 445 -9.07 -3.04 -21.98
CA TYR A 445 -8.91 -3.40 -20.58
C TYR A 445 -9.92 -2.67 -19.68
N GLN A 446 -10.06 -1.36 -19.85
CA GLN A 446 -11.02 -0.51 -19.14
C GLN A 446 -12.46 -1.04 -19.28
N GLN A 447 -12.91 -1.31 -20.50
CA GLN A 447 -14.26 -1.80 -20.79
C GLN A 447 -14.54 -3.19 -20.21
N ARG A 448 -13.50 -4.02 -20.07
CA ARG A 448 -13.64 -5.40 -19.60
C ARG A 448 -13.56 -5.55 -18.10
N PHE A 449 -12.72 -4.74 -17.44
CA PHE A 449 -12.35 -4.96 -16.06
C PHE A 449 -12.66 -3.78 -15.14
N LEU A 450 -12.67 -2.54 -15.65
CA LEU A 450 -12.91 -1.34 -14.83
C LEU A 450 -14.36 -0.87 -14.90
N LEU A 451 -14.92 -0.71 -16.11
CA LEU A 451 -16.29 -0.24 -16.29
C LEU A 451 -17.29 -1.32 -15.85
N ARG A 452 -18.21 -0.93 -14.98
CA ARG A 452 -19.30 -1.81 -14.52
C ARG A 452 -20.30 -1.99 -15.66
N ALA A 453 -20.28 -3.15 -16.32
CA ALA A 453 -21.26 -3.47 -17.34
C ALA A 453 -22.67 -3.46 -16.70
N GLY A 454 -23.55 -2.59 -17.18
CA GLY A 454 -24.89 -2.32 -16.62
C GLY A 454 -25.92 -3.46 -16.76
N ARG A 455 -25.53 -4.73 -16.67
CA ARG A 455 -26.44 -5.88 -16.53
C ARG A 455 -25.81 -6.94 -15.63
N GLU A 456 -26.51 -7.25 -14.54
CA GLU A 456 -26.28 -8.38 -13.64
C GLU A 456 -24.80 -8.60 -13.29
N CYS A 457 -24.23 -7.74 -12.44
CA CYS A 457 -22.96 -8.08 -11.82
C CYS A 457 -23.15 -9.33 -10.96
N GLN A 458 -22.65 -10.45 -11.50
CA GLN A 458 -22.53 -11.73 -10.84
C GLN A 458 -21.54 -11.61 -9.66
N HIS A 459 -22.05 -11.17 -8.52
CA HIS A 459 -21.31 -11.11 -7.26
C HIS A 459 -21.68 -12.30 -6.37
N LEU A 460 -20.87 -12.55 -5.35
CA LEU A 460 -21.25 -13.47 -4.27
C LEU A 460 -22.60 -13.02 -3.69
N SER A 461 -23.57 -13.94 -3.61
CA SER A 461 -24.90 -13.63 -3.10
C SER A 461 -24.80 -13.00 -1.70
N SER A 462 -25.64 -12.00 -1.41
CA SER A 462 -25.69 -11.36 -0.08
C SER A 462 -25.97 -12.39 1.03
N ASN A 463 -26.78 -13.41 0.73
CA ASN A 463 -27.05 -14.53 1.62
C ASN A 463 -25.79 -15.36 1.92
N LEU A 464 -24.91 -15.58 0.94
CA LEU A 464 -23.65 -16.28 1.13
C LEU A 464 -22.68 -15.45 1.97
N GLN A 465 -22.64 -14.13 1.76
CA GLN A 465 -21.84 -13.21 2.58
C GLN A 465 -22.31 -13.21 4.05
N ALA A 466 -23.62 -13.11 4.30
CA ALA A 466 -24.20 -13.14 5.64
C ALA A 466 -23.93 -14.48 6.37
N ARG A 467 -24.07 -15.61 5.66
CA ARG A 467 -23.78 -16.94 6.24
C ARG A 467 -22.31 -17.11 6.60
N VAL A 468 -21.40 -16.58 5.79
CA VAL A 468 -19.97 -16.57 6.11
C VAL A 468 -19.73 -15.73 7.36
N LEU A 469 -20.32 -14.54 7.43
CA LEU A 469 -20.22 -13.64 8.59
C LEU A 469 -20.66 -14.35 9.89
N GLU A 470 -21.85 -14.94 9.92
CA GLU A 470 -22.37 -15.68 11.08
C GLU A 470 -21.46 -16.84 11.49
N THR A 471 -20.97 -17.61 10.51
CA THR A 471 -20.11 -18.78 10.75
C THR A 471 -18.76 -18.37 11.34
N VAL A 472 -18.19 -17.26 10.85
CA VAL A 472 -16.90 -16.72 11.30
C VAL A 472 -17.04 -16.12 12.70
N GLN A 473 -18.10 -15.35 12.95
CA GLN A 473 -18.38 -14.76 14.25
C GLN A 473 -18.61 -15.83 15.33
N GLY A 474 -19.31 -16.93 15.02
CA GLY A 474 -19.53 -18.00 15.98
C GLY A 474 -18.24 -18.73 16.42
N LYS A 475 -17.23 -18.86 15.56
CA LYS A 475 -16.01 -19.64 15.82
C LYS A 475 -14.87 -18.86 16.50
N LEU A 476 -14.80 -17.55 16.27
CA LEU A 476 -13.77 -16.69 16.87
C LEU A 476 -14.04 -16.35 18.34
N MET A 477 -15.26 -16.58 18.85
CA MET A 477 -15.60 -16.47 20.28
C MET A 477 -14.83 -17.45 21.18
N ASP A 478 -14.42 -18.60 20.65
CA ASP A 478 -13.70 -19.66 21.38
C ASP A 478 -12.21 -19.34 21.58
N TRP A 479 -11.68 -18.29 20.93
CA TRP A 479 -10.23 -18.05 20.79
C TRP A 479 -9.76 -16.79 21.53
N LYS A 480 -10.49 -16.44 22.60
CA LYS A 480 -10.50 -15.15 23.31
C LYS A 480 -9.31 -14.88 24.24
N GLU A 481 -8.48 -15.87 24.51
CA GLU A 481 -7.33 -15.73 25.38
C GLU A 481 -6.04 -15.61 24.54
N PHE A 482 -4.97 -15.11 25.16
CA PHE A 482 -3.56 -15.26 24.74
C PHE A 482 -2.90 -14.12 23.95
N LEU A 483 -2.02 -13.38 24.63
CA LEU A 483 -0.73 -12.88 24.10
C LEU A 483 0.26 -12.71 25.28
N LEU A 484 1.49 -13.25 25.15
CA LEU A 484 2.66 -12.94 25.99
C LEU A 484 3.93 -13.50 25.33
N VAL A 485 4.97 -12.69 25.14
CA VAL A 485 6.35 -13.17 24.91
C VAL A 485 7.35 -12.27 25.65
N LYS A 486 8.42 -12.91 26.14
CA LYS A 486 9.36 -12.57 27.21
C LYS A 486 10.33 -11.37 26.99
N ASN A 487 10.78 -10.82 28.12
CA ASN A 487 11.73 -9.72 28.30
C ASN A 487 13.20 -10.01 27.93
N PHE A 488 13.84 -9.03 27.29
CA PHE A 488 15.30 -8.87 27.23
C PHE A 488 15.71 -7.67 28.12
N PRO A 489 16.66 -7.84 29.07
CA PRO A 489 17.02 -6.75 29.99
C PRO A 489 17.74 -5.61 29.26
N GLY A 490 17.24 -4.38 29.42
CA GLY A 490 17.80 -3.15 28.84
C GLY A 490 17.36 -2.83 27.41
N LEU A 491 16.65 -3.75 26.75
CA LEU A 491 15.98 -3.51 25.46
C LEU A 491 14.64 -2.83 25.71
N ILE A 492 14.43 -1.67 25.08
CA ILE A 492 13.22 -0.86 25.24
C ILE A 492 12.24 -1.17 24.12
N HIS A 493 12.75 -1.24 22.88
CA HIS A 493 11.94 -1.56 21.72
C HIS A 493 12.77 -2.17 20.60
N PHE A 494 12.12 -2.97 19.75
CA PHE A 494 12.71 -3.45 18.51
C PHE A 494 11.68 -3.58 17.38
N ILE A 495 12.16 -3.47 16.15
CA ILE A 495 11.41 -3.85 14.96
C ILE A 495 12.31 -4.75 14.14
N TYR A 496 11.91 -6.01 13.96
CA TYR A 496 12.57 -6.95 13.08
C TYR A 496 11.71 -7.14 11.83
N VAL A 497 12.34 -7.08 10.65
CA VAL A 497 11.66 -7.22 9.36
C VAL A 497 12.39 -8.23 8.48
N ASP A 498 11.68 -9.26 8.06
CA ASP A 498 12.07 -10.09 6.91
C ASP A 498 11.64 -9.35 5.64
N ARG A 499 12.59 -8.69 4.96
CA ARG A 499 12.34 -7.92 3.74
C ARG A 499 12.18 -8.81 2.51
N THR A 500 12.58 -10.08 2.58
CA THR A 500 12.33 -11.06 1.53
C THR A 500 10.88 -11.54 1.55
N ALA A 501 10.33 -11.82 2.74
CA ALA A 501 8.94 -12.20 2.92
C ALA A 501 7.99 -10.99 3.08
N GLY A 502 8.53 -9.81 3.36
CA GLY A 502 7.80 -8.57 3.64
C GLY A 502 7.01 -8.63 4.95
N GLN A 503 7.53 -9.33 5.96
CA GLN A 503 6.87 -9.56 7.25
C GLN A 503 7.66 -8.92 8.37
N MET A 504 6.98 -8.45 9.41
CA MET A 504 7.63 -7.88 10.57
C MET A 504 7.15 -8.46 11.89
N ILE A 505 8.00 -8.31 12.90
CA ILE A 505 7.76 -8.62 14.30
C ILE A 505 8.26 -7.43 15.13
N ALA A 506 7.38 -6.90 15.98
CA ALA A 506 7.71 -5.85 16.94
C ALA A 506 6.81 -5.96 18.18
N PRO A 507 7.28 -5.51 19.37
CA PRO A 507 6.39 -5.24 20.50
C PRO A 507 5.32 -4.19 20.13
N ALA A 508 4.17 -4.24 20.77
CA ALA A 508 3.10 -3.28 20.50
C ALA A 508 3.42 -1.91 21.14
N ILE A 509 3.44 -0.85 20.31
CA ILE A 509 3.56 0.56 20.75
C ILE A 509 2.19 1.27 20.79
N ASN A 510 1.13 0.62 20.31
CA ASN A 510 -0.14 1.29 20.04
C ASN A 510 -0.83 1.79 21.33
N MET A 511 -1.24 3.06 21.28
CA MET A 511 -2.00 3.80 22.31
C MET A 511 -3.50 3.49 22.30
N ILE A 512 -3.89 2.23 22.07
CA ILE A 512 -5.28 1.82 22.29
C ILE A 512 -5.47 1.74 23.81
N GLU A 513 -6.65 2.09 24.30
CA GLU A 513 -6.89 2.48 25.68
C GLU A 513 -6.71 1.42 26.77
N LYS A 514 -6.07 0.29 26.45
CA LYS A 514 -5.89 -0.83 27.36
C LYS A 514 -4.60 -0.76 28.18
N PRO A 515 -4.64 -1.24 29.43
CA PRO A 515 -3.48 -1.36 30.31
C PRO A 515 -2.47 -2.45 29.93
N THR A 516 -2.55 -3.05 28.73
CA THR A 516 -1.73 -4.20 28.33
C THR A 516 -0.54 -3.87 27.42
N SER A 517 -0.34 -2.59 27.04
CA SER A 517 0.97 -2.18 26.52
C SER A 517 1.96 -2.17 27.69
N GLU A 518 3.10 -2.86 27.57
CA GLU A 518 4.16 -2.84 28.60
C GLU A 518 4.69 -1.42 28.90
N LEU A 519 4.45 -0.46 27.98
CA LEU A 519 4.78 0.95 28.10
C LEU A 519 3.63 1.82 28.68
N GLY A 520 2.40 1.30 28.77
CA GLY A 520 1.21 2.03 29.23
C GLY A 520 0.75 3.19 28.33
N LYS A 521 -0.23 3.97 28.80
CA LYS A 521 -0.60 5.30 28.25
C LYS A 521 0.32 6.38 28.83
N GLY A 522 0.57 7.44 28.08
CA GLY A 522 1.12 8.70 28.61
C GLY A 522 2.38 9.24 27.91
N PRO A 523 3.02 10.28 28.48
CA PRO A 523 4.14 10.99 27.88
C PRO A 523 5.34 10.09 27.53
N VAL A 524 5.57 9.05 28.32
CA VAL A 524 6.68 8.09 28.10
C VAL A 524 6.44 7.24 26.85
N ALA A 525 5.22 6.73 26.67
CA ALA A 525 4.87 5.97 25.47
C ALA A 525 4.93 6.86 24.20
N ALA A 526 4.46 8.10 24.28
CA ALA A 526 4.59 9.09 23.20
C ALA A 526 6.07 9.37 22.87
N PHE A 527 6.90 9.52 23.90
CA PHE A 527 8.33 9.76 23.74
C PHE A 527 9.04 8.59 23.07
N ILE A 528 8.79 7.35 23.51
CA ILE A 528 9.39 6.15 22.91
C ILE A 528 8.90 5.97 21.46
N LYS A 529 7.61 6.20 21.20
CA LYS A 529 7.06 6.23 19.84
C LYS A 529 7.83 7.22 18.96
N ASN A 530 7.97 8.47 19.39
CA ASN A 530 8.69 9.49 18.63
C ASN A 530 10.16 9.10 18.37
N LYS A 531 10.82 8.47 19.34
CA LYS A 531 12.18 7.90 19.17
C LYS A 531 12.22 6.81 18.11
N VAL A 532 11.25 5.88 18.11
CA VAL A 532 11.14 4.82 17.11
C VAL A 532 10.89 5.38 15.71
N TRP A 533 9.95 6.32 15.56
CA TRP A 533 9.66 6.96 14.27
C TRP A 533 10.88 7.73 13.74
N SER A 534 11.56 8.48 14.60
CA SER A 534 12.80 9.18 14.26
C SER A 534 13.91 8.21 13.81
N LEU A 535 14.08 7.09 14.52
CA LEU A 535 15.07 6.07 14.16
C LEU A 535 14.78 5.43 12.80
N VAL A 536 13.51 5.13 12.48
CA VAL A 536 13.13 4.62 11.16
C VAL A 536 13.44 5.65 10.07
N GLY A 537 13.06 6.91 10.27
CA GLY A 537 13.33 7.99 9.30
C GLY A 537 14.83 8.23 9.11
N LEU A 538 15.63 8.15 10.18
CA LEU A 538 17.09 8.27 10.10
C LEU A 538 17.72 7.07 9.39
N GLY A 539 17.30 5.84 9.72
CA GLY A 539 17.76 4.61 9.08
C GLY A 539 17.54 4.64 7.57
N ARG A 540 16.35 5.04 7.12
CA ARG A 540 16.04 5.21 5.69
C ARG A 540 16.92 6.26 5.01
N ARG A 541 17.11 7.45 5.61
CA ARG A 541 17.98 8.49 5.04
C ARG A 541 19.43 8.03 4.86
N TYR A 542 19.96 7.24 5.80
CA TYR A 542 21.31 6.69 5.68
C TYR A 542 21.36 5.53 4.68
N LEU A 543 20.32 4.69 4.62
CA LEU A 543 20.22 3.64 3.62
C LEU A 543 20.14 4.19 2.19
N GLN A 544 19.50 5.34 1.98
CA GLN A 544 19.46 6.04 0.69
C GLN A 544 20.87 6.42 0.19
N LYS A 545 21.76 6.72 1.14
CA LYS A 545 23.19 7.01 0.93
C LYS A 545 24.07 5.76 0.90
N GLY A 546 23.47 4.56 0.92
CA GLY A 546 24.16 3.27 0.84
C GLY A 546 24.62 2.68 2.17
N TYR A 547 24.32 3.32 3.31
CA TYR A 547 24.70 2.81 4.63
C TYR A 547 23.69 1.77 5.14
N THR A 548 24.15 0.55 5.37
CA THR A 548 23.32 -0.56 5.87
C THR A 548 23.39 -0.74 7.39
N THR A 549 24.26 0.01 8.07
CA THR A 549 24.40 -0.05 9.52
C THR A 549 24.55 1.35 10.08
N LEU A 550 23.78 1.65 11.12
CA LEU A 550 23.85 2.90 11.86
C LEU A 550 23.69 2.60 13.35
N THR A 551 24.62 3.10 14.16
CA THR A 551 24.54 3.00 15.63
C THR A 551 24.93 4.33 16.24
N PHE A 552 24.14 4.85 17.15
CA PHE A 552 24.39 6.14 17.78
C PHE A 552 23.73 6.22 19.16
N ARG A 553 24.24 7.12 20.00
CA ARG A 553 23.61 7.47 21.26
C ARG A 553 22.74 8.71 21.06
N ASP A 554 21.53 8.68 21.57
CA ASP A 554 20.55 9.78 21.55
C ASP A 554 20.04 9.99 22.98
N GLY A 555 20.72 10.88 23.72
CA GLY A 555 20.51 11.07 25.15
C GLY A 555 20.80 9.78 25.94
N ASP A 556 19.81 9.35 26.72
CA ASP A 556 19.88 8.13 27.55
C ASP A 556 19.57 6.84 26.79
N TYR A 557 19.55 6.89 25.45
CA TYR A 557 19.19 5.77 24.59
C TYR A 557 20.31 5.45 23.62
N TYR A 558 20.49 4.16 23.34
CA TYR A 558 21.39 3.67 22.31
C TYR A 558 20.55 3.04 21.19
N CYS A 559 20.60 3.67 20.03
CA CYS A 559 19.78 3.32 18.87
C CYS A 559 20.64 2.59 17.84
N CYS A 560 20.11 1.49 17.31
CA CYS A 560 20.78 0.70 16.28
C CYS A 560 19.84 0.45 15.11
N TYR A 561 20.41 0.45 13.91
CA TYR A 561 19.80 0.09 12.65
C TYR A 561 20.75 -0.84 11.91
N PHE A 562 20.24 -1.98 11.44
CA PHE A 562 20.98 -2.96 10.66
C PHE A 562 20.13 -3.43 9.49
N LEU A 563 20.72 -3.48 8.30
CA LEU A 563 20.24 -4.17 7.13
C LEU A 563 21.32 -5.19 6.71
N TRP A 564 20.97 -6.46 6.57
CA TRP A 564 21.93 -7.48 6.15
C TRP A 564 21.32 -8.53 5.24
N PHE A 565 22.21 -9.30 4.61
CA PHE A 565 21.86 -10.33 3.67
C PHE A 565 22.38 -11.68 4.15
N GLU A 566 21.59 -12.72 3.93
CA GLU A 566 21.96 -14.10 4.21
C GLU A 566 21.65 -14.96 2.99
N ASN A 567 22.34 -16.09 2.87
CA ASN A 567 21.95 -17.12 1.92
C ASN A 567 20.93 -18.10 2.52
N GLU A 568 20.49 -19.09 1.75
CA GLU A 568 19.52 -20.10 2.20
C GLU A 568 19.96 -20.87 3.45
N THR A 569 21.27 -21.02 3.65
CA THR A 569 21.84 -21.73 4.81
C THR A 569 21.87 -20.88 6.09
N GLY A 570 21.50 -19.60 6.01
CA GLY A 570 21.57 -18.65 7.13
C GLY A 570 22.98 -18.07 7.32
N TYR A 571 23.86 -18.21 6.34
CA TYR A 571 25.18 -17.59 6.37
C TYR A 571 25.07 -16.12 5.95
N LYS A 572 25.56 -15.21 6.80
CA LYS A 572 25.60 -13.78 6.52
C LYS A 572 26.59 -13.48 5.40
N LEU A 573 26.09 -12.89 4.32
CA LEU A 573 26.88 -12.52 3.16
C LEU A 573 27.73 -11.25 3.44
N PRO A 574 28.92 -11.12 2.81
CA PRO A 574 29.73 -9.92 2.95
C PRO A 574 29.01 -8.69 2.39
N GLY A 575 29.25 -7.53 3.01
CA GLY A 575 28.68 -6.27 2.56
C GLY A 575 29.19 -5.89 1.17
N ILE A 576 28.26 -5.55 0.27
CA ILE A 576 28.55 -4.99 -1.06
C ILE A 576 28.17 -3.52 -0.98
N GLU A 577 28.93 -2.65 -1.63
CA GLU A 577 28.61 -1.23 -1.71
C GLU A 577 27.26 -1.05 -2.42
N LEU A 578 26.30 -0.46 -1.72
CA LEU A 578 24.96 -0.25 -2.25
C LEU A 578 24.93 0.96 -3.19
N PRO A 579 24.18 0.90 -4.30
CA PRO A 579 23.99 2.06 -5.14
C PRO A 579 23.25 3.15 -4.37
N MET A 580 23.85 4.36 -4.32
CA MET A 580 23.19 5.54 -3.79
C MET A 580 21.99 5.89 -4.67
N LEU A 581 20.89 6.28 -4.04
CA LEU A 581 19.71 6.78 -4.74
C LEU A 581 19.74 8.30 -4.82
N SER A 582 19.30 8.87 -5.93
CA SER A 582 19.08 10.32 -6.03
C SER A 582 17.98 10.78 -5.09
N ASP A 583 17.99 12.06 -4.71
CA ASP A 583 16.94 12.65 -3.87
C ASP A 583 15.56 12.64 -4.56
N ASP A 584 15.54 12.61 -5.90
CA ASP A 584 14.32 12.54 -6.72
C ASP A 584 13.73 11.14 -6.89
N SER A 585 14.46 10.12 -6.42
CA SER A 585 14.06 8.73 -6.56
C SER A 585 12.85 8.39 -5.68
N ALA A 586 12.22 7.25 -5.98
CA ALA A 586 11.19 6.70 -5.11
C ALA A 586 11.74 6.50 -3.69
N PRO A 587 11.04 6.98 -2.64
CA PRO A 587 11.45 6.79 -1.26
C PRO A 587 11.68 5.31 -0.92
N ILE A 588 12.56 5.03 0.04
CA ILE A 588 12.81 3.65 0.48
C ILE A 588 11.54 3.06 1.09
N GLY A 589 11.09 1.92 0.57
CA GLY A 589 9.84 1.30 0.95
C GLY A 589 9.47 0.14 0.02
N ILE A 590 8.27 -0.40 0.22
CA ILE A 590 7.57 -1.32 -0.67
C ILE A 590 6.26 -0.73 -1.24
N LEU A 591 5.66 0.26 -0.57
CA LEU A 591 4.47 0.98 -1.05
C LEU A 591 4.85 2.08 -2.04
N THR A 592 6.02 2.70 -1.85
CA THR A 592 6.56 3.74 -2.74
C THR A 592 7.32 3.18 -3.94
N GLY A 593 7.62 1.88 -3.94
CA GLY A 593 8.33 1.21 -5.02
C GLY A 593 8.96 -0.10 -4.55
N ASP A 594 9.52 -0.87 -5.47
CA ASP A 594 10.10 -2.20 -5.18
C ASP A 594 11.56 -2.12 -4.70
N TYR A 595 11.91 -1.23 -3.74
CA TYR A 595 13.31 -0.96 -3.35
C TYR A 595 14.04 -2.25 -2.92
N TYR A 596 13.53 -2.96 -1.91
CA TYR A 596 14.16 -4.17 -1.38
C TYR A 596 14.23 -5.30 -2.42
N ARG A 597 13.27 -5.37 -3.35
CA ARG A 597 13.30 -6.33 -4.46
C ARG A 597 14.37 -5.99 -5.48
N LYS A 598 14.55 -4.69 -5.81
CA LYS A 598 15.67 -4.22 -6.65
C LYS A 598 17.02 -4.52 -5.97
N LEU A 599 17.08 -4.33 -4.65
CA LEU A 599 18.26 -4.61 -3.84
C LEU A 599 18.63 -6.10 -3.82
N LEU A 600 17.63 -6.98 -3.62
CA LEU A 600 17.81 -8.43 -3.73
C LEU A 600 18.30 -8.83 -5.12
N ARG A 601 17.72 -8.28 -6.20
CA ARG A 601 18.18 -8.53 -7.58
C ARG A 601 19.61 -8.06 -7.81
N TYR A 602 20.00 -6.92 -7.23
CA TYR A 602 21.36 -6.40 -7.29
C TYR A 602 22.34 -7.36 -6.62
N TYR A 603 22.04 -7.80 -5.40
CA TYR A 603 22.83 -8.79 -4.67
C TYR A 603 22.90 -10.14 -5.39
N SER A 604 21.80 -10.62 -5.97
CA SER A 604 21.74 -11.90 -6.69
C SER A 604 22.62 -11.93 -7.94
N LYS A 605 22.95 -10.79 -8.55
CA LYS A 605 23.91 -10.74 -9.66
C LYS A 605 25.31 -11.16 -9.24
N ASN A 606 25.68 -10.90 -7.98
CA ASN A 606 26.99 -11.23 -7.42
C ASN A 606 27.03 -12.62 -6.78
N HIS A 607 25.87 -13.24 -6.52
CA HIS A 607 25.72 -14.59 -5.98
C HIS A 607 24.70 -15.41 -6.80
N SER A 608 25.00 -15.65 -8.07
CA SER A 608 24.07 -16.22 -9.05
C SER A 608 23.56 -17.64 -8.75
N SER A 609 24.20 -18.36 -7.82
CA SER A 609 23.85 -19.72 -7.42
C SER A 609 23.07 -19.82 -6.10
N GLU A 610 22.86 -18.71 -5.39
CA GLU A 610 22.26 -18.72 -4.04
C GLU A 610 21.00 -17.86 -3.99
N VAL A 611 19.96 -18.34 -3.30
CA VAL A 611 18.82 -17.48 -2.96
C VAL A 611 19.21 -16.61 -1.78
N ILE A 612 19.08 -15.31 -1.99
CA ILE A 612 19.47 -14.29 -1.03
C ILE A 612 18.24 -13.84 -0.26
N LYS A 613 18.40 -13.75 1.06
CA LYS A 613 17.43 -13.19 1.97
C LYS A 613 17.93 -11.85 2.50
N CYS A 614 17.00 -10.93 2.75
CA CYS A 614 17.27 -9.58 3.24
C CYS A 614 16.51 -9.36 4.54
N PHE A 615 17.24 -8.90 5.56
CA PHE A 615 16.70 -8.66 6.90
C PHE A 615 17.03 -7.25 7.35
N GLU A 616 16.13 -6.70 8.14
CA GLU A 616 16.28 -5.39 8.77
C GLU A 616 15.95 -5.49 10.25
N LEU A 617 16.73 -4.80 11.08
CA LEU A 617 16.53 -4.74 12.52
C LEU A 617 16.77 -3.32 13.02
N LEU A 618 15.78 -2.79 13.74
CA LEU A 618 15.88 -1.56 14.50
C LEU A 618 15.79 -1.91 15.98
N THR A 619 16.66 -1.36 16.82
CA THR A 619 16.59 -1.54 18.28
C THR A 619 16.86 -0.24 19.03
N ILE A 620 16.19 -0.10 20.16
CA ILE A 620 16.42 0.96 21.14
C ILE A 620 16.75 0.30 22.47
N HIS A 621 17.94 0.56 22.97
CA HIS A 621 18.41 0.10 24.27
C HIS A 621 18.59 1.29 25.21
N LEU A 622 18.61 1.04 26.52
CA LEU A 622 19.08 2.02 27.48
C LEU A 622 20.57 2.32 27.23
N GLY A 623 20.93 3.60 27.23
CA GLY A 623 22.27 4.09 26.94
C GLY A 623 23.34 3.63 27.94
N VAL A 624 22.92 3.16 29.12
CA VAL A 624 23.81 2.58 30.14
C VAL A 624 24.34 1.19 29.77
N VAL A 625 23.71 0.50 28.81
CA VAL A 625 24.16 -0.83 28.37
C VAL A 625 25.42 -0.69 27.51
N PRO A 626 26.52 -1.42 27.78
CA PRO A 626 27.73 -1.29 26.98
C PRO A 626 27.52 -1.80 25.54
N THR A 627 28.08 -1.11 24.55
CA THR A 627 27.86 -1.37 23.12
C THR A 627 28.14 -2.81 22.69
N GLN A 628 29.14 -3.47 23.28
CA GLN A 628 29.46 -4.88 22.99
C GLN A 628 28.30 -5.82 23.35
N PHE A 629 27.62 -5.57 24.48
CA PHE A 629 26.44 -6.33 24.88
C PHE A 629 25.25 -6.02 23.99
N ILE A 630 25.08 -4.76 23.57
CA ILE A 630 23.99 -4.36 22.66
C ILE A 630 24.10 -5.10 21.32
N ILE A 631 25.29 -5.13 20.72
CA ILE A 631 25.50 -5.82 19.44
C ILE A 631 25.24 -7.33 19.60
N GLN A 632 25.72 -7.93 20.69
CA GLN A 632 25.45 -9.34 20.99
C GLN A 632 23.94 -9.61 21.17
N GLN A 633 23.23 -8.75 21.92
CA GLN A 633 21.78 -8.83 22.12
C GLN A 633 21.03 -8.72 20.79
N CYS A 634 21.44 -7.83 19.88
CA CYS A 634 20.84 -7.72 18.55
C CYS A 634 21.02 -9.01 17.73
N CYS A 635 22.22 -9.62 17.77
CA CYS A 635 22.48 -10.90 17.11
C CYS A 635 21.66 -12.05 17.72
N ASP A 636 21.56 -12.11 19.04
CA ASP A 636 20.79 -13.13 19.75
C ASP A 636 19.28 -12.97 19.51
N LEU A 637 18.79 -11.73 19.46
CA LEU A 637 17.40 -11.40 19.13
C LEU A 637 17.06 -11.85 17.70
N ALA A 638 17.88 -11.49 16.72
CA ALA A 638 17.68 -11.92 15.33
C ALA A 638 17.64 -13.45 15.21
N ARG A 639 18.57 -14.17 15.87
CA ARG A 639 18.58 -15.65 15.90
C ARG A 639 17.33 -16.23 16.56
N LYS A 640 16.87 -15.67 17.69
CA LYS A 640 15.66 -16.12 18.39
C LYS A 640 14.38 -15.84 17.62
N LEU A 641 14.32 -14.75 16.86
CA LEU A 641 13.17 -14.44 16.00
C LEU A 641 13.16 -15.29 14.73
N TRP A 642 14.32 -15.83 14.32
CA TRP A 642 14.50 -16.71 13.18
C TRP A 642 14.05 -18.17 13.43
N GLU A 643 14.22 -18.69 14.65
CA GLU A 643 13.86 -20.08 14.99
C GLU A 643 12.33 -20.39 14.91
N PRO A 644 11.40 -19.50 15.33
CA PRO A 644 9.96 -19.70 15.18
C PRO A 644 9.45 -19.63 13.74
N SER A 645 10.16 -18.92 12.85
CA SER A 645 9.79 -18.79 11.42
C SER A 645 9.98 -20.08 10.60
N ARG A 646 10.52 -21.15 11.20
CA ARG A 646 10.52 -22.51 10.65
C ARG A 646 9.25 -23.31 11.00
N ILE A 647 8.13 -22.67 11.32
CA ILE A 647 6.84 -23.33 11.09
C ILE A 647 6.68 -23.40 9.57
N PRO A 648 6.78 -24.60 8.96
CA PRO A 648 6.60 -24.73 7.53
C PRO A 648 5.11 -24.54 7.26
N LEU A 649 4.73 -23.35 6.80
CA LEU A 649 3.43 -23.12 6.19
C LEU A 649 3.52 -23.65 4.76
N LEU A 650 3.17 -24.93 4.60
CA LEU A 650 2.85 -25.57 3.31
C LEU A 650 1.52 -25.06 2.77
#